data_AF-A0AA34SGI4-F1
#
_entry.id   AF-A0AA34SGI4-F1
#
_cell.length_a   1.000
_cell.length_b   1.000
_cell.length_c   1.000
_cell.angle_alpha   90.00
_cell.angle_beta   90.00
_cell.angle_gamma   90.00
#
_symmetry.space_group_name_H-M   'P 1'
#
loop_
_entity.id
_entity.type
_entity.pdbx_description
1 polymer ?
#
loop_
_entity_poly.entity_id
_entity_poly.type
_entity_poly.pdbx_seq_one_letter_code
_entity_poly.pdbx_strand_id
1 'polypeptide(L)'
;MTDRKNILLIGMDDAFAFWRFKSCFGAQLQTPNLDRICEVSSAFTAAYCQIPVCGPSRASAMSGLSPYETGIFDNYTNIFEVLRPEQMWQFRLKQDGYYCSTAGKIHHGYKPLPPDIHNTLYSHPSRRVHFGPKPEAEFINFGGRMGGGGTTNAKEDRQYYDYRSSQDAIRFLNSYDSDQPFYREVGFHHPHPPFRTPVRFKELYNMDDFIRPNEWAQGFDLSAFTNVFMSENMDTQEAIEDWQKSIRNYFSAFSHVDYQIGRVWDALKASPHADNTVVVIFSDHGYHMGDKNRFRKFTLWEEATRIPFIIHDPQSKGQMVDDPVALVDMGPTILDYAGARPMEHSVGQSLRNVVAGTRDTDRAVPTFWYGSASIRKGDHRITLYQDGSSEFHNVHTDPWLTTNVAGKDPAYDGMHRALLDTCRDYGVLIVEDGKSANEAAHFVSVHKGGVQPDRLPSDGIITVGDALPDHVDPGHRKHFATLAENGTLTLAPGLKELLFASDTNGGVTHFRVACNDEGNRIYIFGGHNRFTLDVVGGAGHDHIETQSDSLIARLGSGSSMVKAGASDAEIYGGTGLATIHAGGGNNLIHGGQGCATIYGGKGNDTIYSGAGSNIIDTGTGDNRVILDGGTNRVILGDGANTVVIERTALPQTIEGVSATTVLDLSDWAPIAPVTLDQIGDDVAITCKTERVLILNTDQNAVKAVLKGVSVAA
;
A
#
# COMPACT_ATOMS: atom_id res chain seq x y z
N MET A 1 -25.54 12.95 -36.17
CA MET A 1 -25.52 12.54 -34.75
C MET A 1 -25.16 11.07 -34.73
N THR A 2 -24.03 10.74 -34.11
CA THR A 2 -23.59 9.34 -33.98
C THR A 2 -24.45 8.66 -32.92
N ASP A 3 -24.87 7.42 -33.16
CA ASP A 3 -25.72 6.60 -32.26
C ASP A 3 -24.97 6.15 -30.97
N ARG A 4 -23.77 6.70 -30.72
CA ARG A 4 -22.87 6.29 -29.64
C ARG A 4 -23.09 7.17 -28.41
N LYS A 5 -23.19 6.54 -27.24
CA LYS A 5 -23.39 7.22 -25.96
C LYS A 5 -22.14 7.98 -25.54
N ASN A 6 -22.31 9.18 -24.99
CA ASN A 6 -21.27 9.81 -24.18
C ASN A 6 -21.21 9.10 -22.82
N ILE A 7 -20.05 9.13 -22.18
CA ILE A 7 -19.86 8.52 -20.86
C ILE A 7 -19.25 9.54 -19.90
N LEU A 8 -19.85 9.70 -18.72
CA LEU A 8 -19.33 10.49 -17.61
C LEU A 8 -19.05 9.57 -16.41
N LEU A 9 -17.77 9.40 -16.06
CA LEU A 9 -17.33 8.65 -14.89
C LEU A 9 -17.05 9.61 -13.73
N ILE A 10 -17.65 9.36 -12.57
CA ILE A 10 -17.48 10.13 -11.34
C ILE A 10 -16.93 9.21 -10.25
N GLY A 11 -15.70 9.48 -9.79
CA GLY A 11 -15.05 8.72 -8.74
C GLY A 11 -14.97 9.49 -7.42
N MET A 12 -15.34 8.85 -6.33
CA MET A 12 -15.03 9.28 -4.96
C MET A 12 -13.84 8.47 -4.42
N ASP A 13 -13.22 8.94 -3.33
CA ASP A 13 -12.10 8.28 -2.66
C ASP A 13 -12.51 8.02 -1.21
N ASP A 14 -12.39 6.78 -0.73
CA ASP A 14 -12.79 6.38 0.63
C ASP A 14 -14.31 6.53 0.94
N ALA A 15 -15.20 6.51 -0.05
CA ALA A 15 -16.65 6.64 0.17
C ALA A 15 -17.31 5.29 0.50
N PHE A 16 -17.89 5.19 1.70
CA PHE A 16 -18.73 4.05 2.10
C PHE A 16 -20.07 4.00 1.35
N ALA A 17 -20.75 2.85 1.39
CA ALA A 17 -22.09 2.67 0.82
C ALA A 17 -23.14 3.52 1.56
N PHE A 18 -23.27 4.80 1.20
CA PHE A 18 -23.97 5.82 1.99
C PHE A 18 -25.42 5.49 2.33
N TRP A 19 -26.18 4.80 1.45
CA TRP A 19 -27.56 4.39 1.73
C TRP A 19 -27.68 3.50 2.97
N ARG A 20 -26.68 2.65 3.23
CA ARG A 20 -26.67 1.75 4.39
C ARG A 20 -26.44 2.53 5.67
N PHE A 21 -25.52 3.49 5.63
CA PHE A 21 -25.03 4.18 6.82
C PHE A 21 -25.70 5.53 7.08
N LYS A 22 -26.63 5.94 6.21
CA LYS A 22 -27.21 7.29 6.18
C LYS A 22 -27.81 7.73 7.51
N SER A 23 -28.43 6.81 8.24
CA SER A 23 -29.13 7.07 9.51
C SER A 23 -28.55 6.28 10.69
N CYS A 24 -27.39 5.63 10.52
CA CYS A 24 -26.86 4.72 11.53
C CYS A 24 -26.23 5.40 12.74
N PHE A 25 -25.83 6.66 12.62
CA PHE A 25 -25.02 7.35 13.63
C PHE A 25 -25.79 8.45 14.38
N GLY A 26 -27.12 8.33 14.49
CA GLY A 26 -28.01 9.34 15.09
C GLY A 26 -28.30 10.50 14.16
N ALA A 27 -27.28 11.32 13.87
CA ALA A 27 -27.39 12.36 12.85
C ALA A 27 -27.51 11.74 11.44
N GLN A 28 -28.43 12.27 10.64
CA GLN A 28 -28.63 11.80 9.27
C GLN A 28 -27.60 12.42 8.32
N LEU A 29 -26.88 11.59 7.56
CA LEU A 29 -26.00 12.02 6.48
C LEU A 29 -26.79 12.74 5.39
N GLN A 30 -26.35 13.95 5.05
CA GLN A 30 -26.95 14.82 4.05
C GLN A 30 -26.34 14.57 2.66
N THR A 31 -27.08 13.85 1.81
CA THR A 31 -26.71 13.52 0.42
C THR A 31 -27.83 13.79 -0.59
N PRO A 32 -28.47 14.98 -0.58
CA PRO A 32 -29.65 15.24 -1.40
C PRO A 32 -29.40 15.10 -2.91
N ASN A 33 -28.16 15.28 -3.38
CA ASN A 33 -27.85 15.16 -4.80
C ASN A 33 -27.69 13.70 -5.24
N LEU A 34 -26.99 12.89 -4.45
CA LEU A 34 -26.91 11.46 -4.69
C LEU A 34 -28.29 10.81 -4.56
N ASP A 35 -29.12 11.24 -3.60
CA ASP A 35 -30.49 10.74 -3.44
C ASP A 35 -31.31 10.95 -4.72
N ARG A 36 -31.40 12.18 -5.23
CA ARG A 36 -32.15 12.48 -6.46
C ARG A 36 -31.55 11.85 -7.72
N ILE A 37 -30.23 11.58 -7.74
CA ILE A 37 -29.59 10.84 -8.84
C ILE A 37 -30.03 9.38 -8.78
N CYS A 38 -30.03 8.76 -7.59
CA CYS A 38 -30.50 7.38 -7.40
C CYS A 38 -31.98 7.21 -7.80
N GLU A 39 -32.84 8.21 -7.61
CA GLU A 39 -34.25 8.16 -8.04
C GLU A 39 -34.42 7.91 -9.55
N VAL A 40 -33.45 8.30 -10.36
CA VAL A 40 -33.48 8.19 -11.83
C VAL A 40 -32.38 7.29 -12.39
N SER A 41 -31.72 6.51 -11.53
CA SER A 41 -30.57 5.68 -11.89
C SER A 41 -30.70 4.28 -11.31
N SER A 42 -29.95 3.33 -11.87
CA SER A 42 -29.75 2.03 -11.22
C SER A 42 -28.71 2.18 -10.12
N ALA A 43 -29.13 2.13 -8.86
CA ALA A 43 -28.24 2.18 -7.70
C ALA A 43 -28.02 0.78 -7.12
N PHE A 44 -26.77 0.33 -7.16
CA PHE A 44 -26.38 -1.02 -6.76
C PHE A 44 -26.06 -1.03 -5.27
N THR A 45 -27.02 -1.49 -4.48
CA THR A 45 -26.87 -1.52 -3.04
C THR A 45 -25.82 -2.52 -2.60
N ALA A 46 -25.55 -3.58 -3.35
CA ALA A 46 -24.58 -4.63 -3.02
C ALA A 46 -23.36 -4.62 -3.98
N ALA A 47 -22.74 -3.46 -4.16
CA ALA A 47 -21.52 -3.32 -4.98
C ALA A 47 -20.25 -3.41 -4.11
N TYR A 48 -19.23 -4.14 -4.58
CA TYR A 48 -18.00 -4.42 -3.81
C TYR A 48 -16.72 -4.18 -4.60
N CYS A 49 -15.73 -3.54 -3.95
CA CYS A 49 -14.38 -3.44 -4.48
C CYS A 49 -13.67 -4.80 -4.45
N GLN A 50 -12.68 -5.01 -5.32
CA GLN A 50 -11.93 -6.28 -5.36
C GLN A 50 -10.84 -6.33 -4.29
N ILE A 51 -10.44 -5.19 -3.73
CA ILE A 51 -9.47 -5.08 -2.63
C ILE A 51 -9.66 -3.72 -1.92
N PRO A 52 -9.71 -3.66 -0.58
CA PRO A 52 -10.04 -2.44 0.17
C PRO A 52 -8.84 -1.47 0.31
N VAL A 53 -8.18 -1.14 -0.81
CA VAL A 53 -7.04 -0.22 -0.90
C VAL A 53 -7.11 0.58 -2.19
N CYS A 54 -6.89 1.90 -2.11
CA CYS A 54 -7.11 2.81 -3.23
C CYS A 54 -6.47 2.35 -4.55
N GLY A 55 -5.15 2.18 -4.60
CA GLY A 55 -4.42 1.87 -5.82
C GLY A 55 -4.70 0.48 -6.38
N PRO A 56 -4.57 -0.59 -5.59
CA PRO A 56 -4.96 -1.94 -5.99
C PRO A 56 -6.41 -2.03 -6.49
N SER A 57 -7.36 -1.38 -5.81
CA SER A 57 -8.77 -1.40 -6.22
C SER A 57 -8.97 -0.73 -7.56
N ARG A 58 -8.38 0.46 -7.74
CA ARG A 58 -8.45 1.21 -9.00
C ARG A 58 -7.74 0.45 -10.13
N ALA A 59 -6.61 -0.21 -9.85
CA ALA A 59 -5.89 -1.04 -10.83
C ALA A 59 -6.75 -2.22 -11.30
N SER A 60 -7.36 -2.94 -10.36
CA SER A 60 -8.25 -4.07 -10.66
C SER A 60 -9.45 -3.62 -11.50
N ALA A 61 -10.14 -2.56 -11.05
CA ALA A 61 -11.26 -2.01 -11.79
C ALA A 61 -10.87 -1.63 -13.24
N MET A 62 -9.78 -0.86 -13.39
CA MET A 62 -9.35 -0.24 -14.65
C MET A 62 -8.83 -1.20 -15.71
N SER A 63 -8.12 -2.22 -15.26
CA SER A 63 -7.59 -3.25 -16.14
C SER A 63 -8.61 -4.36 -16.43
N GLY A 64 -9.65 -4.49 -15.59
CA GLY A 64 -10.59 -5.61 -15.63
C GLY A 64 -10.04 -6.90 -15.02
N LEU A 65 -8.84 -6.86 -14.42
CA LEU A 65 -8.13 -7.99 -13.83
C LEU A 65 -8.37 -8.07 -12.31
N SER A 66 -8.25 -9.26 -11.74
CA SER A 66 -8.27 -9.45 -10.29
C SER A 66 -7.00 -8.87 -9.62
N PRO A 67 -7.02 -8.56 -8.31
CA PRO A 67 -5.83 -8.12 -7.59
C PRO A 67 -4.65 -9.10 -7.73
N TYR A 68 -4.92 -10.41 -7.83
CA TYR A 68 -3.88 -11.43 -8.01
C TYR A 68 -3.34 -11.49 -9.43
N GLU A 69 -4.18 -11.26 -10.44
CA GLU A 69 -3.73 -11.13 -11.83
C GLU A 69 -2.89 -9.86 -12.04
N THR A 70 -3.24 -8.76 -11.35
CA THR A 70 -2.43 -7.52 -11.41
C THR A 70 -1.14 -7.62 -10.60
N GLY A 71 -1.13 -8.41 -9.51
CA GLY A 71 0.00 -8.49 -8.59
C GLY A 71 0.23 -7.25 -7.71
N ILE A 72 -0.72 -6.31 -7.68
CA ILE A 72 -0.66 -5.04 -6.93
C ILE A 72 -1.56 -5.14 -5.69
N PHE A 73 -0.98 -4.99 -4.49
CA PHE A 73 -1.71 -5.13 -3.21
C PHE A 73 -1.57 -3.93 -2.27
N ASP A 74 -0.73 -2.96 -2.61
CA ASP A 74 -0.41 -1.80 -1.81
C ASP A 74 -0.43 -0.49 -2.63
N ASN A 75 -0.26 0.65 -1.96
CA ASN A 75 -0.23 1.98 -2.57
C ASN A 75 1.19 2.50 -2.89
N TYR A 76 2.24 1.75 -2.54
CA TYR A 76 3.62 2.11 -2.85
C TYR A 76 4.00 1.68 -4.26
N THR A 77 3.44 0.56 -4.72
CA THR A 77 3.54 0.09 -6.10
C THR A 77 2.76 1.00 -7.03
N ASN A 78 3.44 1.65 -7.97
CA ASN A 78 2.76 2.45 -8.98
C ASN A 78 2.07 1.53 -9.99
N ILE A 79 0.79 1.80 -10.29
CA ILE A 79 -0.02 1.01 -11.21
C ILE A 79 0.70 0.81 -12.56
N PHE A 80 1.33 1.86 -13.08
CA PHE A 80 1.95 1.84 -14.41
C PHE A 80 3.41 1.39 -14.42
N GLU A 81 3.96 0.97 -13.28
CA GLU A 81 5.23 0.20 -13.23
C GLU A 81 4.98 -1.28 -13.48
N VAL A 82 3.73 -1.75 -13.31
CA VAL A 82 3.33 -3.16 -13.44
C VAL A 82 2.40 -3.37 -14.63
N LEU A 83 1.41 -2.49 -14.81
CA LEU A 83 0.42 -2.60 -15.88
C LEU A 83 0.70 -1.60 -16.99
N ARG A 84 0.59 -2.06 -18.23
CA ARG A 84 0.67 -1.17 -19.40
C ARG A 84 -0.60 -0.33 -19.53
N PRO A 85 -0.51 0.96 -19.89
CA PRO A 85 -1.70 1.80 -20.09
C PRO A 85 -2.68 1.22 -21.12
N GLU A 86 -2.20 0.48 -22.12
CA GLU A 86 -3.01 -0.18 -23.13
C GLU A 86 -3.97 -1.24 -22.57
N GLN A 87 -3.72 -1.75 -21.36
CA GLN A 87 -4.61 -2.70 -20.69
C GLN A 87 -5.87 -2.03 -20.11
N MET A 88 -5.83 -0.70 -19.92
CA MET A 88 -6.92 0.05 -19.30
C MET A 88 -8.07 0.29 -20.30
N TRP A 89 -9.33 0.31 -19.84
CA TRP A 89 -10.48 0.53 -20.75
C TRP A 89 -10.42 1.89 -21.47
N GLN A 90 -9.78 2.91 -20.86
CA GLN A 90 -9.65 4.25 -21.44
C GLN A 90 -8.91 4.21 -22.78
N PHE A 91 -7.89 3.34 -22.88
CA PHE A 91 -7.15 3.14 -24.13
C PHE A 91 -8.08 2.63 -25.24
N ARG A 92 -8.92 1.64 -24.95
CA ARG A 92 -9.88 1.07 -25.91
C ARG A 92 -10.89 2.11 -26.40
N LEU A 93 -11.48 2.90 -25.49
CA LEU A 93 -12.37 4.00 -25.86
C LEU A 93 -11.68 5.01 -26.78
N LYS A 94 -10.45 5.40 -26.45
CA LYS A 94 -9.67 6.35 -27.24
C LYS A 94 -9.37 5.81 -28.64
N GLN A 95 -8.96 4.54 -28.74
CA GLN A 95 -8.72 3.86 -30.03
C GLN A 95 -10.00 3.75 -30.87
N ASP A 96 -11.15 3.58 -30.23
CA ASP A 96 -12.46 3.53 -30.91
C ASP A 96 -13.03 4.93 -31.19
N GLY A 97 -12.22 5.99 -31.03
CA GLY A 97 -12.49 7.34 -31.49
C GLY A 97 -13.24 8.21 -30.49
N TYR A 98 -13.26 7.87 -29.20
CA TYR A 98 -13.78 8.77 -28.15
C TYR A 98 -12.79 9.90 -27.84
N TYR A 99 -13.34 11.06 -27.51
CA TYR A 99 -12.58 12.10 -26.81
C TYR A 99 -12.48 11.72 -25.33
N CYS A 100 -11.39 11.06 -24.94
CA CYS A 100 -11.14 10.68 -23.54
C CYS A 100 -10.52 11.85 -22.77
N SER A 101 -11.11 12.28 -21.67
CA SER A 101 -10.53 13.32 -20.82
C SER A 101 -10.76 13.06 -19.34
N THR A 102 -9.87 13.61 -18.51
CA THR A 102 -9.86 13.35 -17.07
C THR A 102 -9.56 14.62 -16.29
N ALA A 103 -10.06 14.66 -15.06
CA ALA A 103 -9.67 15.61 -14.03
C ALA A 103 -9.82 14.93 -12.67
N GLY A 104 -8.86 15.18 -11.78
CA GLY A 104 -8.95 14.70 -10.41
C GLY A 104 -8.27 13.34 -10.19
N LYS A 105 -8.63 12.64 -9.11
CA LYS A 105 -8.11 11.31 -8.76
C LYS A 105 -8.99 10.22 -9.37
N ILE A 106 -8.49 9.59 -10.43
CA ILE A 106 -9.08 8.41 -11.04
C ILE A 106 -8.18 7.21 -10.80
N HIS A 107 -6.94 7.25 -11.28
CA HIS A 107 -5.89 6.32 -10.85
C HIS A 107 -5.38 6.66 -9.43
N HIS A 108 -4.50 5.83 -8.86
CA HIS A 108 -3.90 6.14 -7.57
C HIS A 108 -3.03 7.40 -7.62
N GLY A 109 -3.15 8.23 -6.59
CA GLY A 109 -2.39 9.48 -6.46
C GLY A 109 -3.09 10.72 -7.02
N TYR A 110 -2.69 11.88 -6.50
CA TYR A 110 -3.24 13.19 -6.85
C TYR A 110 -2.32 14.00 -7.78
N LYS A 111 -1.22 13.38 -8.22
CA LYS A 111 -0.29 13.95 -9.18
C LYS A 111 -0.79 13.62 -10.59
N PRO A 112 -0.54 14.50 -11.58
CA PRO A 112 -0.80 14.16 -12.97
C PRO A 112 0.01 12.92 -13.37
N LEU A 113 -0.58 12.08 -14.24
CA LEU A 113 0.15 10.97 -14.84
C LEU A 113 1.32 11.48 -15.69
N PRO A 114 2.42 10.71 -15.80
CA PRO A 114 3.49 10.97 -16.75
C PRO A 114 2.94 11.22 -18.17
N PRO A 115 3.52 12.15 -18.95
CA PRO A 115 2.95 12.54 -20.24
C PRO A 115 2.75 11.40 -21.24
N ASP A 116 3.67 10.44 -21.28
CA ASP A 116 3.59 9.24 -22.12
C ASP A 116 2.36 8.39 -21.77
N ILE A 117 2.20 8.03 -20.49
CA ILE A 117 1.02 7.30 -20.00
C ILE A 117 -0.26 8.11 -20.23
N HIS A 118 -0.25 9.41 -19.91
CA HIS A 118 -1.41 10.28 -20.08
C HIS A 118 -1.85 10.35 -21.54
N ASN A 119 -0.90 10.54 -22.46
CA ASN A 119 -1.16 10.65 -23.89
C ASN A 119 -1.60 9.31 -24.49
N THR A 120 -1.28 8.17 -23.88
CA THR A 120 -1.87 6.88 -24.29
C THR A 120 -3.35 6.80 -23.94
N LEU A 121 -3.77 7.32 -22.78
CA LEU A 121 -5.14 7.17 -22.26
C LEU A 121 -6.10 8.31 -22.62
N TYR A 122 -5.61 9.54 -22.76
CA TYR A 122 -6.44 10.75 -22.84
C TYR A 122 -6.09 11.64 -24.05
N SER A 123 -7.06 12.44 -24.50
CA SER A 123 -7.04 13.26 -25.71
C SER A 123 -6.72 14.74 -25.45
N HIS A 124 -6.36 15.10 -24.22
CA HIS A 124 -5.98 16.45 -23.80
C HIS A 124 -4.61 16.42 -23.10
N PRO A 125 -3.91 17.56 -22.98
CA PRO A 125 -2.63 17.60 -22.27
C PRO A 125 -2.77 17.28 -20.78
N SER A 126 -1.78 16.57 -20.23
CA SER A 126 -1.71 16.29 -18.79
C SER A 126 -1.73 17.58 -17.97
N ARG A 127 -2.63 17.64 -16.98
CA ARG A 127 -2.84 18.82 -16.13
C ARG A 127 -3.12 18.41 -14.69
N ARG A 128 -2.68 19.25 -13.76
CA ARG A 128 -2.83 19.01 -12.32
C ARG A 128 -4.09 19.67 -11.79
N VAL A 129 -4.90 18.91 -11.03
CA VAL A 129 -5.85 19.49 -10.09
C VAL A 129 -5.12 19.73 -8.78
N HIS A 130 -5.01 21.00 -8.38
CA HIS A 130 -4.29 21.36 -7.16
C HIS A 130 -5.23 21.26 -5.96
N PHE A 131 -4.74 20.64 -4.89
CA PHE A 131 -5.18 21.04 -3.54
C PHE A 131 -4.85 22.52 -3.41
N GLY A 132 -5.85 23.35 -3.16
CA GLY A 132 -5.65 24.79 -3.03
C GLY A 132 -4.56 25.14 -2.01
N PRO A 133 -4.07 26.39 -2.03
CA PRO A 133 -3.19 26.86 -0.97
C PRO A 133 -3.85 26.64 0.40
N LYS A 134 -3.05 26.62 1.48
CA LYS A 134 -3.63 26.76 2.82
C LYS A 134 -4.47 28.06 2.82
N PRO A 135 -5.70 28.04 3.36
CA PRO A 135 -6.55 29.23 3.42
C PRO A 135 -5.81 30.43 4.01
N GLU A 136 -6.03 31.62 3.47
CA GLU A 136 -5.47 32.88 3.99
C GLU A 136 -6.36 33.46 5.12
N ALA A 137 -7.64 33.08 5.15
CA ALA A 137 -8.60 33.45 6.18
C ALA A 137 -8.49 32.64 7.49
N GLU A 138 -9.36 32.96 8.45
CA GLU A 138 -9.53 32.25 9.72
C GLU A 138 -9.91 30.77 9.48
N PHE A 139 -8.93 29.89 9.59
CA PHE A 139 -9.09 28.45 9.46
C PHE A 139 -9.48 27.85 10.82
N ILE A 140 -10.65 27.21 10.88
CA ILE A 140 -11.12 26.53 12.09
C ILE A 140 -10.65 25.08 12.05
N ASN A 141 -9.92 24.66 13.08
CA ASN A 141 -9.58 23.27 13.32
C ASN A 141 -10.71 22.60 14.10
N PHE A 142 -11.29 21.55 13.51
CA PHE A 142 -12.41 20.81 14.08
C PHE A 142 -11.98 19.53 14.82
N GLY A 143 -10.67 19.26 14.90
CA GLY A 143 -10.10 18.09 15.59
C GLY A 143 -10.54 16.77 14.95
N GLY A 144 -10.65 15.72 15.76
CA GLY A 144 -11.03 14.39 15.34
C GLY A 144 -9.89 13.63 14.65
N ARG A 145 -10.08 12.33 14.56
CA ARG A 145 -9.21 11.41 13.87
C ARG A 145 -9.08 11.79 12.39
N MET A 146 -7.87 11.64 11.85
CA MET A 146 -7.51 12.02 10.48
C MET A 146 -7.58 13.53 10.14
N GLY A 147 -7.94 14.36 11.11
CA GLY A 147 -7.97 15.82 11.02
C GLY A 147 -9.17 16.36 10.24
N GLY A 148 -9.91 17.26 10.88
CA GLY A 148 -10.96 18.06 10.24
C GLY A 148 -10.66 19.55 10.31
N GLY A 149 -11.00 20.27 9.25
CA GLY A 149 -10.85 21.72 9.26
C GLY A 149 -11.65 22.40 8.16
N GLY A 150 -11.75 23.72 8.24
CA GLY A 150 -12.48 24.48 7.23
C GLY A 150 -12.29 25.98 7.37
N THR A 151 -12.58 26.71 6.29
CA THR A 151 -12.68 28.16 6.30
C THR A 151 -14.15 28.60 6.34
N THR A 152 -14.40 29.71 7.05
CA THR A 152 -15.70 30.38 7.13
C THR A 152 -15.97 31.26 5.91
N ASN A 153 -14.94 31.57 5.12
CA ASN A 153 -15.05 32.45 3.96
C ASN A 153 -15.52 31.69 2.72
N ALA A 154 -16.78 31.88 2.33
CA ALA A 154 -17.36 31.24 1.13
C ALA A 154 -16.58 31.53 -0.17
N LYS A 155 -15.81 32.63 -0.26
CA LYS A 155 -14.97 32.92 -1.44
C LYS A 155 -13.80 31.95 -1.61
N GLU A 156 -13.45 31.21 -0.56
CA GLU A 156 -12.38 30.23 -0.56
C GLU A 156 -12.85 28.82 -0.93
N ASP A 157 -14.15 28.58 -1.07
CA ASP A 157 -14.72 27.34 -1.61
C ASP A 157 -14.05 26.88 -2.91
N ARG A 158 -13.72 27.86 -3.77
CA ARG A 158 -13.06 27.63 -5.06
C ARG A 158 -11.64 27.06 -4.96
N GLN A 159 -11.07 27.07 -3.76
CA GLN A 159 -9.74 26.55 -3.49
C GLN A 159 -9.76 25.05 -3.18
N TYR A 160 -10.90 24.50 -2.74
CA TYR A 160 -11.00 23.07 -2.43
C TYR A 160 -10.85 22.21 -3.68
N TYR A 161 -10.21 21.05 -3.50
CA TYR A 161 -9.92 20.10 -4.58
C TYR A 161 -11.20 19.70 -5.34
N ASP A 162 -12.26 19.35 -4.60
CA ASP A 162 -13.51 18.88 -5.21
C ASP A 162 -14.22 19.98 -5.99
N TYR A 163 -14.21 21.22 -5.50
CA TYR A 163 -14.72 22.36 -6.27
C TYR A 163 -13.98 22.48 -7.60
N ARG A 164 -12.66 22.34 -7.59
CA ARG A 164 -11.84 22.47 -8.81
C ARG A 164 -12.11 21.33 -9.78
N SER A 165 -12.29 20.11 -9.27
CA SER A 165 -12.65 18.94 -10.06
C SER A 165 -14.04 19.11 -10.71
N SER A 166 -15.06 19.48 -9.93
CA SER A 166 -16.41 19.73 -10.46
C SER A 166 -16.45 20.90 -11.43
N GLN A 167 -15.77 22.00 -11.12
CA GLN A 167 -15.70 23.17 -12.00
C GLN A 167 -15.03 22.84 -13.34
N ASP A 168 -14.08 21.93 -13.35
CA ASP A 168 -13.43 21.49 -14.57
C ASP A 168 -14.37 20.64 -15.44
N ALA A 169 -15.13 19.73 -14.85
CA ALA A 169 -16.17 18.97 -15.53
C ALA A 169 -17.28 19.88 -16.09
N ILE A 170 -17.74 20.85 -15.31
CA ILE A 170 -18.76 21.82 -15.73
C ILE A 170 -18.29 22.64 -16.93
N ARG A 171 -17.03 23.10 -16.92
CA ARG A 171 -16.45 23.80 -18.08
C ARG A 171 -16.46 22.92 -19.31
N PHE A 172 -16.02 21.67 -19.19
CA PHE A 172 -16.02 20.71 -20.29
C PHE A 172 -17.44 20.51 -20.85
N LEU A 173 -18.43 20.22 -20.01
CA LEU A 173 -19.82 19.99 -20.43
C LEU A 173 -20.43 21.21 -21.12
N ASN A 174 -20.08 22.42 -20.68
CA ASN A 174 -20.58 23.67 -21.26
C ASN A 174 -19.88 24.06 -22.57
N SER A 175 -18.64 23.62 -22.78
CA SER A 175 -17.82 24.06 -23.93
C SER A 175 -17.60 22.98 -24.99
N TYR A 176 -17.93 21.72 -24.72
CA TYR A 176 -17.73 20.63 -25.68
C TYR A 176 -18.81 20.68 -26.77
N ASP A 177 -18.39 21.01 -27.99
CA ASP A 177 -19.23 21.30 -29.16
C ASP A 177 -18.92 20.40 -30.38
N SER A 178 -18.17 19.32 -30.18
CA SER A 178 -17.81 18.35 -31.23
C SER A 178 -18.85 17.25 -31.38
N ASP A 179 -19.00 16.72 -32.61
CA ASP A 179 -19.81 15.52 -32.92
C ASP A 179 -19.15 14.21 -32.46
N GLN A 180 -17.88 14.26 -32.05
CA GLN A 180 -17.15 13.12 -31.49
C GLN A 180 -17.75 12.73 -30.13
N PRO A 181 -18.01 11.44 -29.83
CA PRO A 181 -18.49 11.06 -28.50
C PRO A 181 -17.37 11.26 -27.47
N PHE A 182 -17.73 11.66 -26.24
CA PHE A 182 -16.75 11.85 -25.17
C PHE A 182 -16.82 10.76 -24.09
N TYR A 183 -15.66 10.48 -23.51
CA TYR A 183 -15.52 9.79 -22.24
C TYR A 183 -14.85 10.77 -21.26
N ARG A 184 -15.56 11.11 -20.19
CA ARG A 184 -15.14 12.14 -19.25
C ARG A 184 -15.04 11.59 -17.85
N GLU A 185 -13.87 11.75 -17.23
CA GLU A 185 -13.67 11.36 -15.83
C GLU A 185 -13.60 12.57 -14.90
N VAL A 186 -14.19 12.42 -13.71
CA VAL A 186 -14.23 13.41 -12.63
C VAL A 186 -13.91 12.72 -11.32
N GLY A 187 -12.67 12.85 -10.87
CA GLY A 187 -12.20 12.30 -9.60
C GLY A 187 -12.27 13.31 -8.47
N PHE A 188 -12.94 12.95 -7.39
CA PHE A 188 -13.02 13.72 -6.16
C PHE A 188 -12.02 13.20 -5.11
N HIS A 189 -11.62 14.09 -4.20
CA HIS A 189 -10.80 13.77 -3.04
C HIS A 189 -11.68 13.25 -1.90
N HIS A 190 -12.77 13.95 -1.59
CA HIS A 190 -13.58 13.54 -0.45
C HIS A 190 -14.44 12.29 -0.76
N PRO A 191 -14.76 11.49 0.27
CA PRO A 191 -14.47 11.73 1.69
C PRO A 191 -13.09 11.29 2.22
N HIS A 192 -12.08 11.01 1.38
CA HIS A 192 -10.72 10.71 1.85
C HIS A 192 -10.15 11.84 2.76
N PRO A 193 -9.41 11.49 3.83
CA PRO A 193 -8.82 12.48 4.72
C PRO A 193 -7.61 13.24 4.12
N PRO A 194 -7.23 14.43 4.65
CA PRO A 194 -7.85 15.11 5.79
C PRO A 194 -9.20 15.72 5.41
N PHE A 195 -10.16 15.70 6.34
CA PHE A 195 -11.56 16.09 6.11
C PHE A 195 -11.73 17.61 6.09
N ARG A 196 -11.18 18.25 5.07
CA ARG A 196 -11.16 19.70 4.90
C ARG A 196 -12.29 20.16 4.00
N THR A 197 -13.31 20.78 4.57
CA THR A 197 -14.48 21.27 3.85
C THR A 197 -14.76 22.73 4.19
N PRO A 198 -15.56 23.45 3.39
CA PRO A 198 -16.13 24.71 3.86
C PRO A 198 -16.89 24.52 5.18
N VAL A 199 -16.79 25.48 6.11
CA VAL A 199 -17.34 25.35 7.47
C VAL A 199 -18.85 25.06 7.47
N ARG A 200 -19.60 25.63 6.52
CA ARG A 200 -21.05 25.37 6.40
C ARG A 200 -21.43 23.90 6.27
N PHE A 201 -20.54 23.03 5.77
CA PHE A 201 -20.81 21.58 5.69
C PHE A 201 -20.58 20.88 7.04
N LYS A 202 -19.76 21.46 7.93
CA LYS A 202 -19.62 21.02 9.33
C LYS A 202 -20.86 21.44 10.12
N GLU A 203 -21.35 22.65 9.87
CA GLU A 203 -22.52 23.25 10.54
C GLU A 203 -23.85 22.56 10.20
N LEU A 204 -23.90 21.71 9.17
CA LEU A 204 -25.04 20.82 8.91
C LEU A 204 -25.27 19.81 10.03
N TYR A 205 -24.25 19.58 10.87
CA TYR A 205 -24.22 18.48 11.83
C TYR A 205 -23.94 19.02 13.22
N ASN A 206 -24.92 18.88 14.11
CA ASN A 206 -24.68 19.04 15.54
C ASN A 206 -23.86 17.84 16.06
N MET A 207 -22.81 18.10 16.83
CA MET A 207 -21.89 17.05 17.29
C MET A 207 -22.57 16.11 18.29
N ASP A 208 -23.45 16.64 19.13
CA ASP A 208 -24.13 15.89 20.19
C ASP A 208 -25.18 14.91 19.66
N ASP A 209 -25.59 15.07 18.39
CA ASP A 209 -26.55 14.18 17.72
C ASP A 209 -25.89 12.87 17.25
N PHE A 210 -24.56 12.79 17.25
CA PHE A 210 -23.85 11.58 16.86
C PHE A 210 -23.83 10.55 17.99
N ILE A 211 -24.48 9.41 17.75
CA ILE A 211 -24.54 8.27 18.66
C ILE A 211 -24.02 7.00 17.98
N ARG A 212 -23.31 6.16 18.73
CA ARG A 212 -22.88 4.84 18.23
C ARG A 212 -24.12 3.96 18.03
N PRO A 213 -24.16 3.12 16.97
CA PRO A 213 -25.23 2.14 16.79
C PRO A 213 -25.41 1.27 18.03
N ASN A 214 -26.66 1.01 18.42
CA ASN A 214 -26.98 0.24 19.63
C ASN A 214 -26.45 -1.19 19.55
N GLU A 215 -26.43 -1.76 18.34
CA GLU A 215 -25.94 -3.10 18.07
C GLU A 215 -24.47 -3.26 18.45
N TRP A 216 -23.67 -2.19 18.44
CA TRP A 216 -22.26 -2.27 18.83
C TRP A 216 -22.09 -2.57 20.33
N ALA A 217 -23.10 -2.31 21.16
CA ALA A 217 -23.04 -2.55 22.60
C ALA A 217 -22.96 -4.03 22.98
N GLN A 218 -23.35 -4.94 22.07
CA GLN A 218 -23.24 -6.39 22.28
C GLN A 218 -21.83 -6.94 22.01
N GLY A 219 -20.94 -6.11 21.44
CA GLY A 219 -19.63 -6.53 20.97
C GLY A 219 -19.65 -7.17 19.58
N PHE A 220 -18.48 -7.63 19.14
CA PHE A 220 -18.28 -8.29 17.86
C PHE A 220 -17.58 -9.63 18.07
N ASP A 221 -18.21 -10.72 17.64
CA ASP A 221 -17.63 -12.06 17.60
C ASP A 221 -16.74 -12.17 16.37
N LEU A 222 -15.48 -11.77 16.53
CA LEU A 222 -14.46 -11.72 15.48
C LEU A 222 -13.63 -13.01 15.45
N SER A 223 -13.13 -13.41 14.28
CA SER A 223 -12.22 -14.56 14.18
C SER A 223 -10.92 -14.35 14.95
N ALA A 224 -10.21 -15.44 15.24
CA ALA A 224 -8.88 -15.36 15.82
C ALA A 224 -7.93 -14.53 14.94
N PHE A 225 -8.03 -14.71 13.61
CA PHE A 225 -7.24 -13.93 12.66
C PHE A 225 -7.49 -12.44 12.78
N THR A 226 -8.74 -11.99 12.78
CA THR A 226 -9.04 -10.55 12.76
C THR A 226 -8.73 -9.87 14.08
N ASN A 227 -8.88 -10.57 15.20
CA ASN A 227 -8.43 -10.09 16.51
C ASN A 227 -6.91 -9.92 16.60
N VAL A 228 -6.16 -10.76 15.85
CA VAL A 228 -4.70 -10.77 15.90
C VAL A 228 -4.07 -9.85 14.85
N PHE A 229 -4.44 -10.01 13.59
CA PHE A 229 -3.71 -9.46 12.44
C PHE A 229 -4.30 -8.16 11.89
N MET A 230 -5.50 -7.78 12.32
CA MET A 230 -6.18 -6.61 11.81
C MET A 230 -6.29 -5.57 12.91
N SER A 231 -5.18 -4.96 13.32
CA SER A 231 -5.12 -4.17 14.55
C SER A 231 -6.26 -3.15 14.68
N GLU A 232 -6.87 -3.10 15.87
CA GLU A 232 -7.69 -1.96 16.24
C GLU A 232 -6.83 -0.70 16.12
N ASN A 233 -7.44 0.37 15.65
CA ASN A 233 -6.74 1.64 15.55
C ASN A 233 -7.40 2.72 16.40
N MET A 234 -8.59 2.46 16.93
CA MET A 234 -9.17 3.24 18.02
C MET A 234 -8.88 2.58 19.35
N ASP A 235 -8.71 3.40 20.38
CA ASP A 235 -8.77 2.89 21.75
C ASP A 235 -10.23 2.66 22.13
N THR A 236 -10.55 1.56 22.81
CA THR A 236 -11.86 1.36 23.45
C THR A 236 -12.19 2.49 24.45
N GLN A 237 -11.17 3.18 24.98
CA GLN A 237 -11.27 4.37 25.82
C GLN A 237 -11.24 5.70 25.04
N GLU A 238 -11.20 5.67 23.71
CA GLU A 238 -11.26 6.89 22.89
C GLU A 238 -12.49 7.70 23.27
N ALA A 239 -12.25 8.96 23.67
CA ALA A 239 -13.30 9.83 24.17
C ALA A 239 -14.42 9.92 23.13
N ILE A 240 -15.67 9.75 23.57
CA ILE A 240 -16.84 9.85 22.69
C ILE A 240 -16.81 11.13 21.84
N GLU A 241 -16.29 12.22 22.40
CA GLU A 241 -16.10 13.48 21.71
C GLU A 241 -15.15 13.38 20.49
N ASP A 242 -14.06 12.63 20.57
CA ASP A 242 -13.13 12.48 19.42
C ASP A 242 -13.76 11.62 18.32
N TRP A 243 -14.48 10.57 18.70
CA TRP A 243 -15.28 9.79 17.76
C TRP A 243 -16.34 10.67 17.08
N GLN A 244 -17.15 11.42 17.83
CA GLN A 244 -18.16 12.34 17.28
C GLN A 244 -17.56 13.39 16.35
N LYS A 245 -16.41 13.98 16.71
CA LYS A 245 -15.66 14.89 15.82
C LYS A 245 -15.29 14.20 14.51
N SER A 246 -14.80 12.97 14.58
CA SER A 246 -14.40 12.17 13.42
C SER A 246 -15.58 11.85 12.50
N ILE A 247 -16.73 11.44 13.05
CA ILE A 247 -17.94 11.17 12.27
C ILE A 247 -18.47 12.44 11.62
N ARG A 248 -18.62 13.53 12.38
CA ARG A 248 -19.01 14.84 11.84
C ARG A 248 -18.09 15.24 10.68
N ASN A 249 -16.79 15.03 10.86
CA ASN A 249 -15.81 15.41 9.85
C ASN A 249 -15.96 14.60 8.56
N TYR A 250 -16.13 13.28 8.65
CA TYR A 250 -16.40 12.45 7.49
C TYR A 250 -17.75 12.81 6.83
N PHE A 251 -18.81 12.99 7.62
CA PHE A 251 -20.16 13.37 7.14
C PHE A 251 -20.14 14.70 6.39
N SER A 252 -19.42 15.70 6.90
CA SER A 252 -19.24 16.98 6.22
C SER A 252 -18.47 16.84 4.90
N ALA A 253 -17.43 15.98 4.83
CA ALA A 253 -16.69 15.69 3.61
C ALA A 253 -17.56 15.00 2.57
N PHE A 254 -18.37 14.04 3.00
CA PHE A 254 -19.34 13.34 2.16
C PHE A 254 -20.42 14.29 1.61
N SER A 255 -20.95 15.18 2.45
CA SER A 255 -21.94 16.20 2.04
C SER A 255 -21.35 17.23 1.08
N HIS A 256 -20.08 17.57 1.28
CA HIS A 256 -19.37 18.47 0.39
C HIS A 256 -19.18 17.83 -0.99
N VAL A 257 -18.74 16.58 -1.07
CA VAL A 257 -18.62 15.90 -2.38
C VAL A 257 -19.98 15.66 -3.02
N ASP A 258 -21.03 15.33 -2.26
CA ASP A 258 -22.42 15.29 -2.76
C ASP A 258 -22.83 16.60 -3.43
N TYR A 259 -22.58 17.74 -2.77
CA TYR A 259 -22.84 19.05 -3.34
C TYR A 259 -22.06 19.29 -4.64
N GLN A 260 -20.79 18.88 -4.71
CA GLN A 260 -20.00 19.03 -5.93
C GLN A 260 -20.47 18.11 -7.07
N ILE A 261 -20.90 16.89 -6.75
CA ILE A 261 -21.54 15.96 -7.70
C ILE A 261 -22.83 16.57 -8.24
N GLY A 262 -23.66 17.14 -7.36
CA GLY A 262 -24.89 17.85 -7.74
C GLY A 262 -24.65 18.95 -8.77
N ARG A 263 -23.58 19.75 -8.59
CA ARG A 263 -23.21 20.79 -9.57
C ARG A 263 -22.82 20.22 -10.94
N VAL A 264 -22.10 19.10 -10.97
CA VAL A 264 -21.75 18.41 -12.23
C VAL A 264 -23.00 17.85 -12.88
N TRP A 265 -23.87 17.23 -12.10
CA TRP A 265 -25.13 16.67 -12.56
C TRP A 265 -26.05 17.74 -13.17
N ASP A 266 -26.21 18.88 -12.49
CA ASP A 266 -27.05 19.99 -12.98
C ASP A 266 -26.49 20.57 -14.28
N ALA A 267 -25.17 20.70 -14.40
CA ALA A 267 -24.52 21.12 -15.63
C ALA A 267 -24.73 20.10 -16.76
N LEU A 268 -24.64 18.80 -16.49
CA LEU A 268 -24.94 17.76 -17.47
C LEU A 268 -26.39 17.87 -17.94
N LYS A 269 -27.35 17.97 -17.02
CA LYS A 269 -28.78 18.06 -17.34
C LYS A 269 -29.14 19.34 -18.10
N ALA A 270 -28.40 20.43 -17.90
CA ALA A 270 -28.55 21.67 -18.66
C ALA A 270 -27.81 21.68 -20.00
N SER A 271 -26.89 20.73 -20.23
CA SER A 271 -26.10 20.64 -21.46
C SER A 271 -26.88 19.94 -22.60
N PRO A 272 -26.52 20.16 -23.87
CA PRO A 272 -27.09 19.41 -25.00
C PRO A 272 -26.76 17.90 -24.97
N HIS A 273 -25.88 17.47 -24.06
CA HIS A 273 -25.42 16.09 -23.93
C HIS A 273 -26.31 15.24 -23.00
N ALA A 274 -27.28 15.86 -22.30
CA ALA A 274 -28.04 15.23 -21.22
C ALA A 274 -28.72 13.90 -21.59
N ASP A 275 -29.33 13.83 -22.77
CA ASP A 275 -30.14 12.68 -23.19
C ASP A 275 -29.32 11.56 -23.86
N ASN A 276 -28.01 11.80 -24.07
CA ASN A 276 -27.10 10.86 -24.69
C ASN A 276 -25.92 10.45 -23.78
N THR A 277 -25.90 10.87 -22.52
CA THR A 277 -24.77 10.60 -21.61
C THR A 277 -25.14 9.57 -20.55
N VAL A 278 -24.42 8.45 -20.53
CA VAL A 278 -24.44 7.50 -19.42
C VAL A 278 -23.53 8.02 -18.32
N VAL A 279 -24.00 8.01 -17.07
CA VAL A 279 -23.21 8.43 -15.91
C VAL A 279 -22.92 7.22 -15.02
N VAL A 280 -21.66 7.03 -14.65
CA VAL A 280 -21.24 6.00 -13.69
C VAL A 280 -20.64 6.70 -12.48
N ILE A 281 -21.18 6.47 -11.28
CA ILE A 281 -20.66 7.01 -10.01
C ILE A 281 -20.15 5.85 -9.18
N PHE A 282 -18.91 5.92 -8.68
CA PHE A 282 -18.30 4.86 -7.89
C PHE A 282 -17.41 5.37 -6.74
N SER A 283 -17.09 4.48 -5.81
CA SER A 283 -15.95 4.60 -4.88
C SER A 283 -14.96 3.47 -5.09
N ASP A 284 -13.68 3.69 -4.81
CA ASP A 284 -12.66 2.64 -4.88
C ASP A 284 -12.79 1.61 -3.76
N HIS A 285 -13.22 2.02 -2.57
CA HIS A 285 -13.56 1.13 -1.47
C HIS A 285 -14.42 1.88 -0.43
N GLY A 286 -14.87 1.17 0.60
CA GLY A 286 -15.63 1.73 1.71
C GLY A 286 -14.76 2.36 2.81
N TYR A 287 -15.33 2.55 4.00
CA TYR A 287 -14.66 3.19 5.13
C TYR A 287 -15.29 2.80 6.48
N HIS A 288 -14.45 2.42 7.43
CA HIS A 288 -14.81 2.20 8.83
C HIS A 288 -15.05 3.51 9.58
N MET A 289 -16.07 3.50 10.42
CA MET A 289 -16.58 4.69 11.13
C MET A 289 -16.58 4.48 12.66
N GLY A 290 -15.69 3.61 13.13
CA GLY A 290 -15.56 3.21 14.52
C GLY A 290 -16.19 1.86 14.85
N ASP A 291 -16.81 1.21 13.87
CA ASP A 291 -17.21 -0.18 14.00
C ASP A 291 -15.97 -1.04 14.29
N LYS A 292 -16.13 -2.01 15.20
CA LYS A 292 -15.03 -2.90 15.63
C LYS A 292 -13.77 -2.10 16.05
N ASN A 293 -13.91 -0.92 16.66
CA ASN A 293 -12.80 -0.05 17.09
C ASN A 293 -11.82 0.33 15.96
N ARG A 294 -12.33 0.53 14.74
CA ARG A 294 -11.52 0.85 13.57
C ARG A 294 -12.04 2.07 12.83
N PHE A 295 -11.12 2.86 12.29
CA PHE A 295 -11.35 3.83 11.21
C PHE A 295 -10.50 3.44 10.00
N ARG A 296 -10.79 4.02 8.83
CA ARG A 296 -10.10 3.79 7.54
C ARG A 296 -10.58 2.53 6.82
N LYS A 297 -9.69 1.82 6.15
CA LYS A 297 -9.96 0.65 5.29
C LYS A 297 -9.06 -0.51 5.74
N PHE A 298 -8.69 -1.43 4.85
CA PHE A 298 -7.81 -2.59 5.14
C PHE A 298 -8.49 -3.78 5.82
N THR A 299 -9.77 -4.02 5.52
CA THR A 299 -10.51 -5.17 6.06
C THR A 299 -11.43 -5.79 5.00
N LEU A 300 -11.79 -7.05 5.21
CA LEU A 300 -12.74 -7.76 4.36
C LEU A 300 -14.20 -7.64 4.83
N TRP A 301 -14.52 -6.65 5.66
CA TRP A 301 -15.88 -6.44 6.17
C TRP A 301 -16.74 -5.54 5.26
N GLU A 302 -18.05 -5.52 5.50
CA GLU A 302 -19.01 -4.73 4.70
C GLU A 302 -18.64 -3.24 4.67
N GLU A 303 -18.16 -2.70 5.78
CA GLU A 303 -17.85 -1.28 5.96
C GLU A 303 -16.71 -0.81 5.04
N ALA A 304 -15.67 -1.64 4.86
CA ALA A 304 -14.51 -1.30 4.02
C ALA A 304 -14.62 -1.77 2.56
N THR A 305 -15.46 -2.77 2.27
CA THR A 305 -15.50 -3.39 0.93
C THR A 305 -16.68 -2.97 0.08
N ARG A 306 -17.80 -2.58 0.71
CA ARG A 306 -19.03 -2.17 0.01
C ARG A 306 -18.96 -0.70 -0.38
N ILE A 307 -19.33 -0.40 -1.62
CA ILE A 307 -19.14 0.91 -2.23
C ILE A 307 -20.45 1.53 -2.75
N PRO A 308 -20.52 2.86 -2.87
CA PRO A 308 -21.39 3.54 -3.81
C PRO A 308 -21.09 3.05 -5.22
N PHE A 309 -22.11 2.56 -5.92
CA PHE A 309 -22.03 2.28 -7.34
C PHE A 309 -23.39 2.54 -7.98
N ILE A 310 -23.43 3.51 -8.90
CA ILE A 310 -24.67 4.02 -9.50
C ILE A 310 -24.44 4.16 -11.01
N ILE A 311 -25.39 3.67 -11.81
CA ILE A 311 -25.38 3.84 -13.27
C ILE A 311 -26.66 4.55 -13.69
N HIS A 312 -26.51 5.74 -14.25
CA HIS A 312 -27.58 6.45 -14.95
C HIS A 312 -27.47 6.15 -16.45
N ASP A 313 -28.48 5.48 -16.99
CA ASP A 313 -28.74 5.44 -18.43
C ASP A 313 -29.97 6.32 -18.71
N PRO A 314 -29.87 7.38 -19.52
CA PRO A 314 -31.01 8.27 -19.81
C PRO A 314 -32.19 7.55 -20.48
N GLN A 315 -31.98 6.32 -20.98
CA GLN A 315 -33.02 5.48 -21.58
C GLN A 315 -33.58 4.42 -20.63
N SER A 316 -32.97 4.20 -19.47
CA SER A 316 -33.46 3.25 -18.47
C SER A 316 -34.30 3.94 -17.40
N LYS A 317 -35.15 3.15 -16.73
CA LYS A 317 -35.83 3.60 -15.51
C LYS A 317 -34.91 3.36 -14.31
N GLY A 318 -34.87 4.32 -13.39
CA GLY A 318 -34.15 4.15 -12.13
C GLY A 318 -34.67 2.96 -11.32
N GLN A 319 -33.77 2.30 -10.61
CA GLN A 319 -34.07 1.13 -9.78
C GLN A 319 -33.03 0.93 -8.69
N MET A 320 -33.44 0.31 -7.58
CA MET A 320 -32.52 -0.20 -6.57
C MET A 320 -32.19 -1.66 -6.90
N VAL A 321 -30.90 -1.97 -7.04
CA VAL A 321 -30.41 -3.33 -7.32
C VAL A 321 -29.72 -3.87 -6.08
N ASP A 322 -30.19 -4.99 -5.56
CA ASP A 322 -29.67 -5.70 -4.39
C ASP A 322 -28.86 -6.95 -4.73
N ASP A 323 -28.86 -7.35 -6.00
CA ASP A 323 -27.98 -8.40 -6.51
C ASP A 323 -26.50 -7.96 -6.36
N PRO A 324 -25.61 -8.84 -5.85
CA PRO A 324 -24.20 -8.53 -5.71
C PRO A 324 -23.54 -8.20 -7.05
N VAL A 325 -22.80 -7.08 -7.11
CA VAL A 325 -21.98 -6.69 -8.27
C VAL A 325 -20.56 -6.31 -7.85
N ALA A 326 -19.61 -6.43 -8.78
CA ALA A 326 -18.20 -6.20 -8.54
C ALA A 326 -17.76 -4.87 -9.16
N LEU A 327 -16.88 -4.10 -8.51
CA LEU A 327 -16.35 -2.86 -9.11
C LEU A 327 -15.61 -3.12 -10.43
N VAL A 328 -14.98 -4.29 -10.59
CA VAL A 328 -14.34 -4.74 -11.83
C VAL A 328 -15.31 -4.91 -13.01
N ASP A 329 -16.63 -4.95 -12.75
CA ASP A 329 -17.67 -4.90 -13.79
C ASP A 329 -17.77 -3.52 -14.49
N MET A 330 -17.17 -2.48 -13.91
CA MET A 330 -17.26 -1.11 -14.41
C MET A 330 -16.67 -0.97 -15.81
N GLY A 331 -15.48 -1.53 -16.06
CA GLY A 331 -14.82 -1.48 -17.37
C GLY A 331 -15.64 -2.14 -18.48
N PRO A 332 -16.06 -3.41 -18.33
CA PRO A 332 -16.91 -4.09 -19.30
C PRO A 332 -18.23 -3.34 -19.56
N THR A 333 -18.84 -2.79 -18.50
CA THR A 333 -20.09 -2.01 -18.61
C THR A 333 -19.91 -0.73 -19.41
N ILE A 334 -18.85 0.03 -19.15
CA ILE A 334 -18.52 1.27 -19.88
C ILE A 334 -18.32 0.98 -21.37
N LEU A 335 -17.56 -0.07 -21.70
CA LEU A 335 -17.28 -0.43 -23.09
C LEU A 335 -18.53 -0.92 -23.84
N ASP A 336 -19.42 -1.67 -23.17
CA ASP A 336 -20.71 -2.10 -23.72
C ASP A 336 -21.61 -0.89 -24.06
N TYR A 337 -21.80 0.04 -23.12
CA TYR A 337 -22.56 1.28 -23.39
C TYR A 337 -21.94 2.12 -24.51
N ALA A 338 -20.61 2.14 -24.60
CA ALA A 338 -19.90 2.87 -25.64
C ALA A 338 -19.98 2.22 -27.03
N GLY A 339 -20.41 0.94 -27.11
CA GLY A 339 -20.30 0.12 -28.30
C GLY A 339 -18.85 -0.10 -28.74
N ALA A 340 -17.92 -0.08 -27.78
CA ALA A 340 -16.49 -0.23 -28.00
C ALA A 340 -16.06 -1.70 -27.91
N ARG A 341 -14.83 -1.99 -28.36
CA ARG A 341 -14.26 -3.35 -28.26
C ARG A 341 -14.18 -3.79 -26.79
N PRO A 342 -14.59 -5.04 -26.47
CA PRO A 342 -14.55 -5.56 -25.11
C PRO A 342 -13.10 -5.76 -24.64
N MET A 343 -12.94 -5.98 -23.33
CA MET A 343 -11.65 -6.37 -22.75
C MET A 343 -11.40 -7.86 -22.98
N GLU A 344 -10.22 -8.21 -23.53
CA GLU A 344 -9.91 -9.59 -23.94
C GLU A 344 -9.73 -10.56 -22.76
N HIS A 345 -9.40 -10.05 -21.56
CA HIS A 345 -9.10 -10.83 -20.36
C HIS A 345 -9.64 -10.15 -19.11
N SER A 346 -10.97 -10.03 -18.98
CA SER A 346 -11.59 -9.46 -17.78
C SER A 346 -12.34 -10.50 -16.98
N VAL A 347 -12.17 -10.44 -15.65
CA VAL A 347 -12.99 -11.20 -14.68
C VAL A 347 -14.34 -10.53 -14.39
N GLY A 348 -14.52 -9.28 -14.84
CA GLY A 348 -15.77 -8.54 -14.74
C GLY A 348 -16.73 -8.84 -15.89
N GLN A 349 -18.01 -8.51 -15.70
CA GLN A 349 -19.05 -8.61 -16.71
C GLN A 349 -19.83 -7.31 -16.87
N SER A 350 -20.40 -7.07 -18.06
CA SER A 350 -21.24 -5.88 -18.27
C SER A 350 -22.52 -5.94 -17.44
N LEU A 351 -22.84 -4.84 -16.75
CA LEU A 351 -24.06 -4.67 -15.97
C LEU A 351 -25.21 -4.06 -16.78
N ARG A 352 -25.05 -3.83 -18.08
CA ARG A 352 -26.09 -3.21 -18.91
C ARG A 352 -27.42 -3.97 -18.85
N ASN A 353 -27.38 -5.30 -18.82
CA ASN A 353 -28.57 -6.13 -18.65
C ASN A 353 -29.21 -5.95 -17.26
N VAL A 354 -28.39 -5.80 -16.22
CA VAL A 354 -28.88 -5.53 -14.86
C VAL A 354 -29.54 -4.15 -14.78
N VAL A 355 -28.95 -3.15 -15.43
CA VAL A 355 -29.55 -1.81 -15.59
C VAL A 355 -30.87 -1.87 -16.37
N ALA A 356 -31.05 -2.84 -17.27
CA ALA A 356 -32.30 -3.10 -17.98
C ALA A 356 -33.32 -3.95 -17.18
N GLY A 357 -32.97 -4.40 -15.97
CA GLY A 357 -33.86 -5.10 -15.04
C GLY A 357 -33.63 -6.61 -14.93
N THR A 358 -32.60 -7.16 -15.57
CA THR A 358 -32.21 -8.57 -15.36
C THR A 358 -31.65 -8.76 -13.96
N ARG A 359 -32.12 -9.82 -13.27
CA ARG A 359 -31.64 -10.21 -11.94
C ARG A 359 -30.59 -11.31 -12.03
N ASP A 360 -29.62 -11.29 -11.12
CA ASP A 360 -28.57 -12.30 -10.95
C ASP A 360 -28.35 -12.59 -9.45
N THR A 361 -29.33 -13.25 -8.84
CA THR A 361 -29.38 -13.49 -7.38
C THR A 361 -28.34 -14.51 -6.90
N ASP A 362 -27.82 -15.34 -7.80
CA ASP A 362 -26.87 -16.42 -7.48
C ASP A 362 -25.40 -16.00 -7.60
N ARG A 363 -25.14 -14.78 -8.09
CA ARG A 363 -23.79 -14.27 -8.26
C ARG A 363 -23.05 -14.17 -6.93
N ALA A 364 -21.84 -14.73 -6.91
CA ALA A 364 -20.85 -14.51 -5.85
C ALA A 364 -19.86 -13.44 -6.29
N VAL A 365 -19.64 -12.43 -5.45
CA VAL A 365 -18.72 -11.34 -5.71
C VAL A 365 -17.58 -11.36 -4.69
N PRO A 366 -16.31 -11.48 -5.13
CA PRO A 366 -15.18 -11.54 -4.21
C PRO A 366 -14.57 -10.17 -3.90
N THR A 367 -13.99 -10.10 -2.71
CA THR A 367 -13.00 -9.10 -2.29
C THR A 367 -11.82 -9.82 -1.67
N PHE A 368 -10.61 -9.34 -1.94
CA PHE A 368 -9.36 -9.97 -1.55
C PHE A 368 -8.51 -9.08 -0.65
N TRP A 369 -7.72 -9.72 0.21
CA TRP A 369 -6.78 -9.07 1.11
C TRP A 369 -5.70 -10.05 1.52
N TYR A 370 -4.44 -9.86 1.08
CA TYR A 370 -3.26 -10.63 1.47
C TYR A 370 -3.52 -12.10 1.87
N GLY A 371 -3.67 -12.98 0.87
CA GLY A 371 -3.89 -14.41 1.10
C GLY A 371 -5.28 -14.78 1.65
N SER A 372 -6.12 -13.78 1.96
CA SER A 372 -7.49 -13.94 2.44
C SER A 372 -8.50 -13.50 1.37
N ALA A 373 -9.70 -14.07 1.45
CA ALA A 373 -10.78 -13.79 0.50
C ALA A 373 -12.12 -13.72 1.23
N SER A 374 -13.01 -12.86 0.73
CA SER A 374 -14.39 -12.79 1.16
C SER A 374 -15.29 -12.81 -0.07
N ILE A 375 -16.44 -13.47 0.01
CA ILE A 375 -17.47 -13.37 -1.02
C ILE A 375 -18.79 -12.89 -0.45
N ARG A 376 -19.51 -12.11 -1.26
CA ARG A 376 -20.92 -11.79 -1.07
C ARG A 376 -21.77 -12.58 -2.07
N LYS A 377 -22.76 -13.34 -1.60
CA LYS A 377 -23.77 -14.03 -2.43
C LYS A 377 -25.14 -14.03 -1.75
N GLY A 378 -26.21 -13.65 -2.46
CA GLY A 378 -27.57 -13.59 -1.89
C GLY A 378 -27.67 -12.59 -0.73
N ASP A 379 -27.94 -13.04 0.51
CA ASP A 379 -27.84 -12.27 1.76
C ASP A 379 -26.64 -12.65 2.65
N HIS A 380 -25.85 -13.62 2.21
CA HIS A 380 -24.75 -14.16 2.99
C HIS A 380 -23.40 -13.57 2.58
N ARG A 381 -22.52 -13.47 3.57
CA ARG A 381 -21.12 -13.12 3.40
C ARG A 381 -20.27 -14.16 4.15
N ILE A 382 -19.28 -14.71 3.47
CA ILE A 382 -18.25 -15.55 4.09
C ILE A 382 -16.89 -14.92 3.83
N THR A 383 -16.04 -14.92 4.85
CA THR A 383 -14.64 -14.55 4.76
C THR A 383 -13.79 -15.73 5.21
N LEU A 384 -12.79 -16.09 4.41
CA LEU A 384 -11.77 -17.08 4.73
C LEU A 384 -10.43 -16.37 4.84
N TYR A 385 -9.80 -16.48 6.00
CA TYR A 385 -8.51 -15.86 6.29
C TYR A 385 -7.37 -16.83 6.05
N GLN A 386 -6.18 -16.29 5.79
CA GLN A 386 -4.95 -17.03 5.50
C GLN A 386 -4.44 -17.97 6.63
N ASP A 387 -5.10 -18.03 7.79
CA ASP A 387 -4.81 -18.99 8.85
C ASP A 387 -5.81 -20.16 8.91
N GLY A 388 -6.82 -20.18 8.03
CA GLY A 388 -7.87 -21.20 7.99
C GLY A 388 -9.12 -20.78 8.76
N SER A 389 -9.05 -19.73 9.58
CA SER A 389 -10.22 -19.22 10.26
C SER A 389 -11.18 -18.55 9.30
N SER A 390 -12.47 -18.55 9.65
CA SER A 390 -13.50 -17.96 8.84
C SER A 390 -14.52 -17.16 9.65
N GLU A 391 -15.15 -16.23 8.95
CA GLU A 391 -16.29 -15.47 9.44
C GLU A 391 -17.48 -15.69 8.49
N PHE A 392 -18.65 -15.96 9.04
CA PHE A 392 -19.87 -16.16 8.26
C PHE A 392 -21.04 -15.40 8.86
N HIS A 393 -21.73 -14.63 8.01
CA HIS A 393 -22.81 -13.74 8.43
C HIS A 393 -23.93 -13.66 7.39
N ASN A 394 -25.15 -13.43 7.86
CA ASN A 394 -26.25 -12.92 7.05
C ASN A 394 -26.31 -11.40 7.19
N VAL A 395 -25.99 -10.66 6.13
CA VAL A 395 -25.82 -9.20 6.19
C VAL A 395 -27.14 -8.43 6.21
N HIS A 396 -28.26 -9.11 5.96
CA HIS A 396 -29.60 -8.55 6.05
C HIS A 396 -30.06 -8.50 7.51
N THR A 397 -29.90 -9.60 8.25
CA THR A 397 -30.29 -9.69 9.66
C THR A 397 -29.23 -9.18 10.63
N ASP A 398 -27.95 -9.23 10.24
CA ASP A 398 -26.81 -8.75 11.03
C ASP A 398 -25.99 -7.75 10.18
N PRO A 399 -26.46 -6.49 10.05
CA PRO A 399 -25.80 -5.51 9.19
C PRO A 399 -24.45 -5.03 9.71
N TRP A 400 -24.07 -5.36 10.95
CA TRP A 400 -22.78 -4.97 11.52
C TRP A 400 -21.79 -6.13 11.61
N LEU A 401 -22.18 -7.32 11.14
CA LEU A 401 -21.37 -8.54 11.23
C LEU A 401 -20.94 -8.80 12.68
N THR A 402 -21.89 -8.68 13.60
CA THR A 402 -21.66 -8.77 15.05
C THR A 402 -21.51 -10.21 15.54
N THR A 403 -22.17 -11.17 14.89
CA THR A 403 -22.18 -12.58 15.34
C THR A 403 -21.61 -13.50 14.27
N ASN A 404 -20.48 -14.15 14.55
CA ASN A 404 -19.88 -15.11 13.64
C ASN A 404 -20.53 -16.51 13.78
N VAL A 405 -21.21 -16.92 12.71
CA VAL A 405 -21.89 -18.22 12.62
C VAL A 405 -21.16 -19.23 11.73
N ALA A 406 -19.87 -19.02 11.48
CA ALA A 406 -19.03 -19.96 10.73
C ALA A 406 -19.08 -21.37 11.34
N GLY A 407 -19.29 -22.38 10.48
CA GLY A 407 -19.45 -23.79 10.88
C GLY A 407 -20.71 -24.11 11.70
N LYS A 408 -21.55 -23.11 12.04
CA LYS A 408 -22.77 -23.29 12.85
C LYS A 408 -24.04 -23.19 12.00
N ASP A 409 -24.02 -22.36 10.96
CA ASP A 409 -25.17 -22.13 10.07
C ASP A 409 -25.22 -23.17 8.93
N PRO A 410 -26.38 -23.77 8.60
CA PRO A 410 -26.51 -24.75 7.51
C PRO A 410 -26.09 -24.25 6.12
N ALA A 411 -26.11 -22.93 5.89
CA ALA A 411 -25.68 -22.34 4.61
C ALA A 411 -24.15 -22.24 4.47
N TYR A 412 -23.39 -22.44 5.56
CA TYR A 412 -21.93 -22.28 5.60
C TYR A 412 -21.23 -23.12 4.52
N ASP A 413 -21.48 -24.43 4.46
CA ASP A 413 -20.79 -25.34 3.53
C ASP A 413 -21.07 -24.99 2.04
N GLY A 414 -22.24 -24.45 1.76
CA GLY A 414 -22.60 -23.97 0.43
C GLY A 414 -21.84 -22.69 0.06
N MET A 415 -21.79 -21.75 0.99
CA MET A 415 -21.08 -20.47 0.83
C MET A 415 -19.57 -20.67 0.78
N HIS A 416 -19.03 -21.61 1.54
CA HIS A 416 -17.63 -21.97 1.54
C HIS A 416 -17.19 -22.55 0.18
N ARG A 417 -17.94 -23.49 -0.38
CA ARG A 417 -17.68 -23.99 -1.74
C ARG A 417 -17.79 -22.88 -2.78
N ALA A 418 -18.79 -22.02 -2.68
CA ALA A 418 -18.93 -20.86 -3.57
C ALA A 418 -17.73 -19.90 -3.46
N LEU A 419 -17.16 -19.71 -2.26
CA LEU A 419 -15.94 -18.91 -2.06
C LEU A 419 -14.78 -19.52 -2.83
N LEU A 420 -14.52 -20.82 -2.63
CA LEU A 420 -13.41 -21.52 -3.30
C LEU A 420 -13.55 -21.49 -4.83
N ASP A 421 -14.76 -21.72 -5.34
CA ASP A 421 -15.05 -21.66 -6.78
C ASP A 421 -14.84 -20.24 -7.33
N THR A 422 -15.34 -19.22 -6.62
CA THR A 422 -15.17 -17.81 -7.01
C THR A 422 -13.70 -17.39 -7.00
N CYS A 423 -12.93 -17.79 -6.00
CA CYS A 423 -11.50 -17.54 -5.96
C CYS A 423 -10.81 -18.11 -7.21
N ARG A 424 -11.13 -19.35 -7.61
CA ARG A 424 -10.56 -19.99 -8.81
C ARG A 424 -10.91 -19.22 -10.09
N ASP A 425 -12.14 -18.72 -10.18
CA ASP A 425 -12.57 -17.92 -11.33
C ASP A 425 -11.84 -16.58 -11.44
N TYR A 426 -11.36 -16.05 -10.31
CA TYR A 426 -10.56 -14.83 -10.22
C TYR A 426 -9.04 -15.09 -10.21
N GLY A 427 -8.60 -16.29 -10.60
CA GLY A 427 -7.20 -16.64 -10.77
C GLY A 427 -6.49 -17.09 -9.49
N VAL A 428 -7.23 -17.43 -8.43
CA VAL A 428 -6.70 -17.82 -7.12
C VAL A 428 -7.21 -19.20 -6.73
N LEU A 429 -6.36 -20.21 -6.71
CA LEU A 429 -6.72 -21.44 -6.00
C LEU A 429 -6.66 -21.18 -4.48
N ILE A 430 -7.52 -21.83 -3.74
CA ILE A 430 -7.34 -22.02 -2.30
C ILE A 430 -7.36 -23.53 -2.11
N VAL A 431 -6.28 -24.09 -1.60
CA VAL A 431 -6.17 -25.51 -1.27
C VAL A 431 -6.26 -25.64 0.24
N GLU A 432 -7.06 -26.57 0.70
CA GLU A 432 -7.22 -26.90 2.11
C GLU A 432 -6.65 -28.30 2.34
N ASP A 433 -5.65 -28.42 3.23
CA ASP A 433 -4.91 -29.67 3.50
C ASP A 433 -5.72 -30.72 4.31
N GLY A 434 -7.00 -30.91 4.00
CA GLY A 434 -7.83 -31.99 4.57
C GLY A 434 -8.04 -31.93 6.09
N LYS A 435 -7.68 -30.82 6.75
CA LYS A 435 -7.96 -30.58 8.18
C LYS A 435 -9.35 -29.97 8.35
N SER A 436 -10.04 -30.35 9.42
CA SER A 436 -11.39 -29.85 9.72
C SER A 436 -11.39 -28.33 9.94
N ALA A 437 -12.54 -27.66 9.72
CA ALA A 437 -12.75 -26.21 9.85
C ALA A 437 -12.37 -25.57 11.21
N ASN A 438 -11.90 -26.37 12.18
CA ASN A 438 -11.43 -25.92 13.50
C ASN A 438 -9.90 -25.98 13.68
N GLU A 439 -9.13 -26.27 12.62
CA GLU A 439 -7.67 -26.32 12.66
C GLU A 439 -7.05 -25.48 11.53
N ALA A 440 -5.89 -24.86 11.80
CA ALA A 440 -5.19 -24.02 10.83
C ALA A 440 -4.82 -24.81 9.56
N ALA A 441 -5.23 -24.29 8.40
CA ALA A 441 -4.93 -24.83 7.08
C ALA A 441 -3.80 -24.03 6.40
N HIS A 442 -3.00 -24.70 5.56
CA HIS A 442 -1.96 -24.05 4.75
C HIS A 442 -2.57 -23.61 3.41
N PHE A 443 -2.33 -22.36 2.99
CA PHE A 443 -2.96 -21.77 1.80
C PHE A 443 -2.08 -21.89 0.56
N VAL A 444 -2.62 -22.49 -0.49
CA VAL A 444 -1.99 -22.56 -1.83
C VAL A 444 -2.80 -21.72 -2.83
N SER A 445 -2.20 -20.69 -3.42
CA SER A 445 -2.72 -20.00 -4.62
C SER A 445 -2.12 -20.62 -5.90
N VAL A 446 -2.98 -21.11 -6.80
CA VAL A 446 -2.59 -21.76 -8.07
C VAL A 446 -3.41 -21.15 -9.21
N HIS A 447 -2.75 -20.77 -10.30
CA HIS A 447 -3.38 -20.26 -11.51
C HIS A 447 -3.87 -21.40 -12.42
N LYS A 448 -4.89 -21.13 -13.26
CA LYS A 448 -5.40 -21.98 -14.35
C LYS A 448 -4.27 -22.40 -15.32
N GLY A 449 -3.59 -23.48 -14.98
CA GLY A 449 -2.42 -24.03 -15.66
C GLY A 449 -1.94 -25.33 -15.01
N GLY A 450 -2.29 -25.54 -13.73
CA GLY A 450 -2.28 -26.83 -13.06
C GLY A 450 -0.97 -27.13 -12.32
N VAL A 451 -1.10 -27.56 -11.07
CA VAL A 451 -0.21 -28.54 -10.46
C VAL A 451 -0.99 -29.86 -10.46
N GLN A 452 -0.36 -30.96 -10.88
CA GLN A 452 -0.97 -32.28 -10.67
C GLN A 452 -1.08 -32.52 -9.15
N PRO A 453 -2.30 -32.70 -8.59
CA PRO A 453 -2.52 -32.80 -7.14
C PRO A 453 -1.66 -33.88 -6.46
N ASP A 454 -1.24 -34.88 -7.23
CA ASP A 454 -0.58 -36.09 -6.76
C ASP A 454 0.93 -35.92 -6.50
N ARG A 455 1.49 -34.71 -6.69
CA ARG A 455 2.91 -34.38 -6.51
C ARG A 455 3.15 -33.13 -5.67
N LEU A 456 2.45 -32.97 -4.55
CA LEU A 456 2.87 -32.02 -3.52
C LEU A 456 4.22 -32.50 -2.94
N PRO A 457 5.26 -31.66 -2.88
CA PRO A 457 6.48 -32.02 -2.17
C PRO A 457 6.20 -32.10 -0.66
N SER A 458 6.86 -33.05 0.00
CA SER A 458 6.62 -33.39 1.42
C SER A 458 7.05 -32.32 2.43
N ASP A 459 7.51 -31.16 1.95
CA ASP A 459 8.09 -30.06 2.72
C ASP A 459 7.15 -28.84 2.86
N GLY A 460 5.92 -28.90 2.31
CA GLY A 460 4.90 -27.87 2.53
C GLY A 460 5.18 -26.53 1.83
N ILE A 461 6.00 -26.54 0.76
CA ILE A 461 6.40 -25.33 0.03
C ILE A 461 5.47 -25.08 -1.17
N ILE A 462 5.02 -23.83 -1.33
CA ILE A 462 4.14 -23.41 -2.43
C ILE A 462 4.77 -22.25 -3.22
N THR A 463 4.80 -22.39 -4.55
CA THR A 463 5.34 -21.40 -5.49
C THR A 463 4.21 -20.79 -6.32
N VAL A 464 4.18 -19.45 -6.50
CA VAL A 464 3.27 -18.78 -7.45
C VAL A 464 4.08 -18.15 -8.59
N GLY A 465 3.82 -18.60 -9.83
CA GLY A 465 4.27 -17.95 -11.07
C GLY A 465 5.01 -18.86 -12.05
N ASP A 466 4.29 -19.43 -13.02
CA ASP A 466 4.82 -19.74 -14.35
C ASP A 466 3.84 -19.17 -15.38
N ALA A 467 4.32 -18.26 -16.23
CA ALA A 467 3.61 -17.85 -17.43
C ALA A 467 3.74 -18.97 -18.48
N LEU A 468 2.65 -19.26 -19.21
CA LEU A 468 2.68 -20.17 -20.37
C LEU A 468 3.56 -19.59 -21.51
N PRO A 469 4.01 -20.43 -22.47
CA PRO A 469 5.15 -20.15 -23.35
C PRO A 469 4.98 -19.01 -24.38
N ASP A 470 3.78 -18.46 -24.56
CA ASP A 470 3.46 -17.62 -25.72
C ASP A 470 3.19 -16.13 -25.41
N HIS A 471 3.42 -15.68 -24.18
CA HIS A 471 3.46 -14.24 -23.87
C HIS A 471 4.70 -13.88 -23.06
N VAL A 472 5.62 -13.17 -23.72
CA VAL A 472 6.81 -12.58 -23.14
C VAL A 472 6.41 -11.36 -22.31
N ASP A 473 6.49 -11.45 -20.99
CA ASP A 473 6.68 -10.32 -20.06
C ASP A 473 7.45 -10.80 -18.81
N PRO A 474 8.50 -10.10 -18.32
CA PRO A 474 9.49 -10.67 -17.43
C PRO A 474 9.14 -10.50 -15.94
N GLY A 475 9.12 -11.63 -15.21
CA GLY A 475 10.11 -11.79 -14.14
C GLY A 475 9.70 -11.56 -12.67
N HIS A 476 8.50 -11.92 -12.22
CA HIS A 476 8.19 -11.91 -10.78
C HIS A 476 7.49 -13.20 -10.33
N ARG A 477 8.26 -14.13 -9.75
CA ARG A 477 7.74 -15.24 -8.93
C ARG A 477 7.66 -14.77 -7.48
N LYS A 478 6.46 -14.82 -6.88
CA LYS A 478 6.19 -14.36 -5.51
C LYS A 478 5.83 -15.55 -4.62
N HIS A 479 6.30 -15.54 -3.38
CA HIS A 479 6.07 -16.60 -2.41
C HIS A 479 5.28 -16.10 -1.20
N PHE A 480 4.36 -16.93 -0.71
CA PHE A 480 3.60 -16.70 0.52
C PHE A 480 3.75 -17.93 1.42
N ALA A 481 4.21 -17.76 2.66
CA ALA A 481 4.37 -18.84 3.65
C ALA A 481 3.86 -18.43 5.02
N THR A 482 3.30 -19.39 5.75
CA THR A 482 3.05 -19.30 7.18
C THR A 482 4.37 -19.49 7.94
N LEU A 483 4.72 -18.57 8.83
CA LEU A 483 5.94 -18.67 9.63
C LEU A 483 5.70 -19.41 10.95
N ALA A 484 6.69 -20.20 11.34
CA ALA A 484 6.79 -20.80 12.66
C ALA A 484 7.92 -20.12 13.45
N GLU A 485 7.81 -20.09 14.78
CA GLU A 485 8.87 -19.61 15.67
C GLU A 485 10.15 -20.42 15.45
N ASN A 486 11.26 -19.73 15.14
CA ASN A 486 12.54 -20.31 14.72
C ASN A 486 12.46 -21.17 13.44
N GLY A 487 11.39 -21.05 12.66
CA GLY A 487 11.24 -21.72 11.37
C GLY A 487 12.23 -21.19 10.33
N THR A 488 12.62 -22.03 9.37
CA THR A 488 13.44 -21.65 8.23
C THR A 488 12.64 -21.79 6.94
N LEU A 489 12.48 -20.69 6.22
CA LEU A 489 11.99 -20.67 4.86
C LEU A 489 13.16 -20.75 3.87
N THR A 490 13.33 -21.87 3.18
CA THR A 490 14.35 -22.02 2.13
C THR A 490 13.76 -21.69 0.77
N LEU A 491 14.32 -20.70 0.08
CA LEU A 491 13.87 -20.30 -1.25
C LEU A 491 14.34 -21.34 -2.28
N ALA A 492 13.38 -21.93 -3.02
CA ALA A 492 13.70 -22.86 -4.09
C ALA A 492 14.35 -22.16 -5.30
N PRO A 493 15.10 -22.88 -6.15
CA PRO A 493 15.62 -22.34 -7.42
C PRO A 493 14.52 -21.66 -8.27
N GLY A 494 14.89 -20.57 -8.95
CA GLY A 494 13.98 -19.74 -9.74
C GLY A 494 13.08 -18.77 -8.97
N LEU A 495 13.01 -18.83 -7.64
CA LEU A 495 12.32 -17.81 -6.85
C LEU A 495 13.19 -16.54 -6.78
N LYS A 496 12.63 -15.35 -7.06
CA LYS A 496 13.38 -14.08 -7.09
C LYS A 496 12.91 -13.06 -6.06
N GLU A 497 11.69 -13.17 -5.54
CA GLU A 497 11.13 -12.15 -4.66
C GLU A 497 10.26 -12.75 -3.55
N LEU A 498 10.50 -12.30 -2.32
CA LEU A 498 9.72 -12.59 -1.12
C LEU A 498 9.16 -11.27 -0.58
N LEU A 499 7.83 -11.15 -0.57
CA LEU A 499 7.11 -10.02 0.01
C LEU A 499 6.41 -10.52 1.28
N PHE A 500 6.71 -9.89 2.41
CA PHE A 500 6.21 -10.34 3.70
C PHE A 500 5.47 -9.22 4.45
N ALA A 501 4.32 -9.57 5.02
CA ALA A 501 3.57 -8.76 5.98
C ALA A 501 2.94 -9.71 7.02
N SER A 502 3.35 -9.64 8.28
CA SER A 502 2.65 -10.32 9.38
C SER A 502 2.75 -9.51 10.66
N ASP A 503 1.67 -9.43 11.43
CA ASP A 503 1.68 -9.06 12.86
C ASP A 503 1.83 -10.34 13.69
N THR A 504 3.04 -10.65 14.15
CA THR A 504 3.24 -11.77 15.06
C THR A 504 2.93 -11.25 16.46
N ASN A 505 1.72 -11.51 16.95
CA ASN A 505 1.26 -11.20 18.32
C ASN A 505 2.07 -11.96 19.41
N GLY A 506 3.40 -11.83 19.40
CA GLY A 506 4.35 -12.55 20.25
C GLY A 506 4.55 -14.04 19.92
N GLY A 507 3.84 -14.59 18.93
CA GLY A 507 3.93 -16.01 18.59
C GLY A 507 5.19 -16.39 17.80
N VAL A 508 5.71 -15.47 16.98
CA VAL A 508 6.97 -15.62 16.25
C VAL A 508 7.82 -14.39 16.51
N THR A 509 8.81 -14.55 17.37
CA THR A 509 9.83 -13.55 17.72
C THR A 509 11.09 -13.70 16.89
N HIS A 510 11.27 -14.82 16.21
CA HIS A 510 12.40 -15.05 15.32
C HIS A 510 12.06 -16.01 14.19
N PHE A 511 12.46 -15.70 12.96
CA PHE A 511 12.37 -16.64 11.84
C PHE A 511 13.50 -16.41 10.84
N ARG A 512 13.83 -17.47 10.08
CA ARG A 512 14.93 -17.48 9.13
C ARG A 512 14.45 -17.59 7.68
N VAL A 513 15.10 -16.86 6.78
CA VAL A 513 14.98 -17.02 5.32
C VAL A 513 16.34 -17.43 4.77
N ALA A 514 16.40 -18.57 4.07
CA ALA A 514 17.59 -19.01 3.35
C ALA A 514 17.40 -18.75 1.84
N CYS A 515 18.16 -17.80 1.31
CA CYS A 515 18.18 -17.44 -0.10
C CYS A 515 18.70 -18.58 -0.98
N ASN A 516 18.34 -18.55 -2.27
CA ASN A 516 18.92 -19.40 -3.29
C ASN A 516 20.14 -18.74 -3.94
N ASP A 517 20.84 -19.49 -4.80
CA ASP A 517 22.08 -19.02 -5.45
C ASP A 517 21.85 -18.10 -6.66
N GLU A 518 20.62 -17.72 -6.96
CA GLU A 518 20.29 -16.98 -8.18
C GLU A 518 19.94 -15.50 -7.97
N GLY A 519 20.01 -15.02 -6.72
CA GLY A 519 19.74 -13.64 -6.34
C GLY A 519 18.27 -13.42 -5.98
N ASN A 520 18.03 -12.93 -4.77
CA ASN A 520 16.70 -12.79 -4.18
C ASN A 520 16.45 -11.36 -3.71
N ARG A 521 15.22 -10.89 -3.84
CA ARG A 521 14.73 -9.67 -3.23
C ARG A 521 13.79 -10.01 -2.08
N ILE A 522 14.10 -9.52 -0.88
CA ILE A 522 13.33 -9.77 0.34
C ILE A 522 12.86 -8.42 0.87
N TYR A 523 11.55 -8.22 0.89
CA TYR A 523 10.91 -6.98 1.32
C TYR A 523 9.89 -7.23 2.43
N ILE A 524 10.01 -6.49 3.54
CA ILE A 524 9.04 -6.54 4.65
C ILE A 524 8.30 -5.19 4.77
N PHE A 525 6.98 -5.18 4.57
CA PHE A 525 6.13 -3.98 4.64
C PHE A 525 5.23 -3.95 5.89
N GLY A 526 5.38 -2.93 6.73
CA GLY A 526 4.38 -2.47 7.71
C GLY A 526 4.01 -3.41 8.88
N GLY A 527 3.70 -2.82 10.04
CA GLY A 527 3.18 -3.52 11.23
C GLY A 527 3.93 -3.13 12.51
N HIS A 528 3.25 -3.10 13.65
CA HIS A 528 3.85 -2.85 14.96
C HIS A 528 4.60 -4.09 15.47
N ASN A 529 5.74 -4.46 14.89
CA ASN A 529 6.35 -5.76 15.18
C ASN A 529 7.74 -5.68 15.78
N ARG A 530 7.99 -6.60 16.71
CA ARG A 530 9.21 -6.76 17.52
C ARG A 530 9.72 -8.19 17.34
N PHE A 531 10.07 -8.57 16.13
CA PHE A 531 10.70 -9.88 15.84
C PHE A 531 12.05 -9.69 15.13
N THR A 532 12.88 -10.72 15.17
CA THR A 532 14.15 -10.80 14.48
C THR A 532 13.98 -11.56 13.15
N LEU A 533 14.30 -10.91 12.03
CA LEU A 533 14.44 -11.59 10.74
C LEU A 533 15.89 -12.07 10.57
N ASP A 534 16.13 -13.37 10.40
CA ASP A 534 17.45 -13.92 10.07
C ASP A 534 17.51 -14.28 8.58
N VAL A 535 18.20 -13.49 7.77
CA VAL A 535 18.37 -13.77 6.33
C VAL A 535 19.76 -14.34 6.08
N VAL A 536 19.81 -15.51 5.44
CA VAL A 536 21.04 -16.14 4.96
C VAL A 536 21.07 -16.03 3.43
N GLY A 537 21.94 -15.17 2.92
CA GLY A 537 22.17 -14.94 1.49
C GLY A 537 22.82 -16.12 0.78
N GLY A 538 22.54 -16.24 -0.52
CA GLY A 538 23.09 -17.28 -1.39
C GLY A 538 24.29 -16.78 -2.21
N ALA A 539 24.70 -17.55 -3.21
CA ALA A 539 25.77 -17.10 -4.13
C ALA A 539 25.35 -15.94 -5.07
N GLY A 540 24.05 -15.62 -5.13
CA GLY A 540 23.47 -14.63 -6.03
C GLY A 540 23.51 -13.19 -5.52
N HIS A 541 22.92 -12.28 -6.30
CA HIS A 541 22.78 -10.87 -5.94
C HIS A 541 21.53 -10.63 -5.12
N ASP A 542 21.68 -10.55 -3.79
CA ASP A 542 20.54 -10.44 -2.88
C ASP A 542 20.24 -8.97 -2.52
N HIS A 543 18.97 -8.61 -2.40
CA HIS A 543 18.49 -7.29 -1.94
C HIS A 543 17.54 -7.51 -0.77
N ILE A 544 17.91 -7.05 0.42
CA ILE A 544 17.13 -7.21 1.65
C ILE A 544 16.71 -5.82 2.16
N GLU A 545 15.41 -5.58 2.36
CA GLU A 545 14.89 -4.32 2.91
C GLU A 545 13.86 -4.56 4.03
N THR A 546 14.10 -3.93 5.19
CA THR A 546 13.21 -3.96 6.37
C THR A 546 12.83 -2.53 6.81
N GLN A 547 11.70 -2.36 7.53
CA GLN A 547 11.21 -1.04 7.96
C GLN A 547 11.48 -0.70 9.44
N SER A 548 10.98 -1.48 10.41
CA SER A 548 11.08 -1.15 11.84
C SER A 548 11.42 -2.36 12.72
N ASP A 549 11.92 -3.43 12.10
CA ASP A 549 12.20 -4.70 12.77
C ASP A 549 13.70 -4.92 12.95
N SER A 550 14.07 -5.73 13.94
CA SER A 550 15.45 -6.18 14.11
C SER A 550 15.83 -7.15 13.00
N LEU A 551 17.01 -6.93 12.43
CA LEU A 551 17.52 -7.71 11.30
C LEU A 551 18.82 -8.41 11.68
N ILE A 552 18.91 -9.71 11.43
CA ILE A 552 20.17 -10.43 11.29
C ILE A 552 20.33 -10.76 9.81
N ALA A 553 21.33 -10.21 9.13
CA ALA A 553 21.58 -10.48 7.72
C ALA A 553 22.97 -11.07 7.52
N ARG A 554 23.07 -12.22 6.87
CA ARG A 554 24.32 -12.92 6.55
C ARG A 554 24.45 -13.03 5.04
N LEU A 555 25.15 -12.08 4.42
CA LEU A 555 25.31 -12.04 2.97
C LEU A 555 26.22 -13.16 2.47
N GLY A 556 25.95 -13.64 1.25
CA GLY A 556 26.72 -14.70 0.62
C GLY A 556 27.90 -14.18 -0.21
N SER A 557 28.22 -14.88 -1.30
CA SER A 557 29.38 -14.57 -2.15
C SER A 557 29.08 -13.62 -3.30
N GLY A 558 27.81 -13.31 -3.57
CA GLY A 558 27.41 -12.41 -4.63
C GLY A 558 27.33 -10.94 -4.20
N SER A 559 27.25 -10.02 -5.17
CA SER A 559 27.06 -8.58 -4.91
C SER A 559 25.66 -8.31 -4.34
N SER A 560 25.57 -7.92 -3.07
CA SER A 560 24.31 -7.86 -2.34
C SER A 560 24.09 -6.51 -1.64
N MET A 561 22.83 -6.15 -1.41
CA MET A 561 22.41 -4.91 -0.76
C MET A 561 21.49 -5.17 0.43
N VAL A 562 21.72 -4.46 1.52
CA VAL A 562 20.86 -4.47 2.71
C VAL A 562 20.43 -3.05 3.04
N LYS A 563 19.14 -2.88 3.33
CA LYS A 563 18.57 -1.65 3.87
C LYS A 563 17.74 -2.00 5.11
N ALA A 564 18.36 -1.85 6.28
CA ALA A 564 17.71 -2.08 7.55
C ALA A 564 16.83 -0.90 7.96
N GLY A 565 15.90 -1.21 8.85
CA GLY A 565 14.88 -0.31 9.37
C GLY A 565 15.34 0.64 10.47
N ALA A 566 14.43 0.97 11.38
CA ALA A 566 14.68 1.88 12.52
C ALA A 566 15.15 1.19 13.82
N SER A 567 15.38 -0.12 13.80
CA SER A 567 15.75 -0.95 14.96
C SER A 567 17.13 -1.59 14.76
N ASP A 568 17.74 -2.03 15.87
CA ASP A 568 19.06 -2.66 15.89
C ASP A 568 19.17 -3.81 14.87
N ALA A 569 20.24 -3.76 14.07
CA ALA A 569 20.58 -4.76 13.07
C ALA A 569 21.98 -5.35 13.29
N GLU A 570 22.13 -6.64 12.99
CA GLU A 570 23.38 -7.38 12.95
C GLU A 570 23.63 -7.85 11.50
N ILE A 571 24.61 -7.25 10.82
CA ILE A 571 24.81 -7.44 9.38
C ILE A 571 26.22 -7.96 9.10
N TYR A 572 26.33 -9.07 8.37
CA TYR A 572 27.58 -9.66 7.90
C TYR A 572 27.67 -9.57 6.38
N GLY A 573 28.67 -8.84 5.89
CA GLY A 573 28.88 -8.50 4.48
C GLY A 573 29.29 -9.67 3.57
N GLY A 574 29.55 -10.85 4.14
CA GLY A 574 29.85 -12.06 3.36
C GLY A 574 31.23 -12.04 2.70
N THR A 575 31.36 -12.71 1.56
CA THR A 575 32.62 -12.77 0.77
C THR A 575 32.53 -12.01 -0.56
N GLY A 576 31.33 -11.57 -0.95
CA GLY A 576 31.07 -10.78 -2.15
C GLY A 576 31.16 -9.26 -1.94
N LEU A 577 30.66 -8.48 -2.91
CA LEU A 577 30.50 -7.03 -2.74
C LEU A 577 29.26 -6.72 -1.90
N ALA A 578 29.36 -5.84 -0.91
CA ALA A 578 28.23 -5.48 -0.06
C ALA A 578 27.92 -3.98 -0.10
N THR A 579 26.63 -3.62 -0.19
CA THR A 579 26.14 -2.26 0.11
C THR A 579 25.18 -2.32 1.28
N ILE A 580 25.54 -1.70 2.40
CA ILE A 580 24.84 -1.84 3.67
C ILE A 580 24.35 -0.46 4.12
N HIS A 581 23.04 -0.31 4.25
CA HIS A 581 22.39 0.82 4.92
C HIS A 581 21.76 0.30 6.21
N ALA A 582 22.39 0.56 7.36
CA ALA A 582 21.94 0.00 8.64
C ALA A 582 20.78 0.77 9.30
N GLY A 583 20.43 1.95 8.78
CA GLY A 583 19.19 2.63 9.15
C GLY A 583 19.26 3.34 10.51
N GLY A 584 18.37 3.01 11.44
CA GLY A 584 18.37 3.52 12.80
C GLY A 584 18.56 2.41 13.84
N GLY A 585 18.97 2.74 15.05
CA GLY A 585 19.28 1.75 16.10
C GLY A 585 20.77 1.65 16.38
N ASN A 586 21.17 0.78 17.31
CA ASN A 586 22.58 0.51 17.60
C ASN A 586 23.01 -0.75 16.84
N ASN A 587 23.65 -0.57 15.69
CA ASN A 587 23.89 -1.66 14.77
C ASN A 587 25.26 -2.32 14.98
N LEU A 588 25.34 -3.62 14.73
CA LEU A 588 26.60 -4.38 14.65
C LEU A 588 26.83 -4.79 13.19
N ILE A 589 27.89 -4.25 12.58
CA ILE A 589 28.17 -4.44 11.15
C ILE A 589 29.55 -5.07 10.98
N HIS A 590 29.64 -6.16 10.23
CA HIS A 590 30.88 -6.78 9.81
C HIS A 590 31.01 -6.68 8.29
N GLY A 591 31.99 -5.95 7.78
CA GLY A 591 32.21 -5.77 6.33
C GLY A 591 32.52 -7.07 5.58
N GLY A 592 33.05 -8.08 6.27
CA GLY A 592 33.25 -9.43 5.72
C GLY A 592 34.63 -9.60 5.06
N GLN A 593 34.71 -10.48 4.06
CA GLN A 593 35.95 -10.78 3.32
C GLN A 593 36.04 -10.06 1.96
N GLY A 594 34.93 -9.56 1.44
CA GLY A 594 34.86 -8.78 0.19
C GLY A 594 34.81 -7.27 0.44
N CYS A 595 34.73 -6.47 -0.63
CA CYS A 595 34.62 -5.01 -0.50
C CYS A 595 33.21 -4.58 -0.07
N ALA A 596 33.11 -3.68 0.91
CA ALA A 596 31.85 -3.19 1.43
C ALA A 596 31.73 -1.65 1.32
N THR A 597 30.53 -1.17 1.01
CA THR A 597 30.11 0.22 1.26
C THR A 597 29.09 0.21 2.38
N ILE A 598 29.42 0.86 3.50
CA ILE A 598 28.69 0.78 4.76
C ILE A 598 28.21 2.19 5.14
N TYR A 599 26.92 2.30 5.44
CA TYR A 599 26.29 3.48 6.00
C TYR A 599 25.64 3.10 7.34
N GLY A 600 26.23 3.53 8.46
CA GLY A 600 25.76 3.24 9.82
C GLY A 600 24.39 3.85 10.12
N GLY A 601 24.21 5.12 9.75
CA GLY A 601 22.92 5.79 9.84
C GLY A 601 22.74 6.51 11.19
N LYS A 602 21.69 6.21 11.94
CA LYS A 602 21.39 6.86 13.23
C LYS A 602 21.53 5.90 14.40
N GLY A 603 22.38 6.22 15.36
CA GLY A 603 22.53 5.49 16.61
C GLY A 603 23.99 5.24 16.93
N ASN A 604 24.27 4.40 17.92
CA ASN A 604 25.64 4.11 18.35
C ASN A 604 26.08 2.79 17.72
N ASP A 605 26.64 2.86 16.51
CA ASP A 605 26.97 1.69 15.71
C ASP A 605 28.37 1.14 16.03
N THR A 606 28.52 -0.19 15.95
CA THR A 606 29.82 -0.87 15.98
C THR A 606 30.11 -1.50 14.62
N ILE A 607 31.18 -1.08 13.97
CA ILE A 607 31.51 -1.45 12.59
C ILE A 607 32.91 -2.09 12.56
N TYR A 608 32.99 -3.35 12.11
CA TYR A 608 34.23 -4.04 11.79
C TYR A 608 34.46 -3.97 10.28
N SER A 609 35.61 -3.45 9.85
CA SER A 609 35.88 -3.28 8.43
C SER A 609 35.97 -4.61 7.66
N GLY A 610 36.57 -5.63 8.27
CA GLY A 610 36.93 -6.86 7.57
C GLY A 610 38.01 -6.65 6.51
N ALA A 611 38.12 -7.60 5.59
CA ALA A 611 39.07 -7.53 4.47
C ALA A 611 38.50 -6.68 3.31
N GLY A 612 39.21 -6.64 2.17
CA GLY A 612 38.77 -5.92 0.97
C GLY A 612 39.03 -4.40 1.02
N SER A 613 38.44 -3.68 0.07
CA SER A 613 38.51 -2.21 -0.02
C SER A 613 37.17 -1.62 0.40
N ASN A 614 37.09 -0.99 1.56
CA ASN A 614 35.83 -0.59 2.17
C ASN A 614 35.65 0.94 2.22
N ILE A 615 34.39 1.36 2.09
CA ILE A 615 33.95 2.74 2.34
C ILE A 615 32.96 2.68 3.51
N ILE A 616 33.23 3.46 4.56
CA ILE A 616 32.44 3.45 5.79
C ILE A 616 32.02 4.88 6.08
N ASP A 617 30.73 5.14 6.11
CA ASP A 617 30.13 6.36 6.64
C ASP A 617 29.40 6.01 7.94
N THR A 618 29.84 6.59 9.06
CA THR A 618 29.29 6.24 10.36
C THR A 618 27.92 6.86 10.62
N GLY A 619 27.51 7.89 9.86
CA GLY A 619 26.33 8.66 10.18
C GLY A 619 26.41 9.35 11.54
N THR A 620 25.28 9.48 12.24
CA THR A 620 25.15 10.24 13.49
C THR A 620 25.09 9.32 14.71
N GLY A 621 25.74 9.73 15.80
CA GLY A 621 25.76 9.02 17.08
C GLY A 621 27.18 8.71 17.54
N ASP A 622 27.33 8.06 18.68
CA ASP A 622 28.62 7.72 19.25
C ASP A 622 29.08 6.36 18.68
N ASN A 623 29.73 6.39 17.52
CA ASN A 623 30.06 5.17 16.77
C ASN A 623 31.44 4.61 17.13
N ARG A 624 31.59 3.30 17.01
CA ARG A 624 32.86 2.58 17.16
C ARG A 624 33.22 1.85 15.87
N VAL A 625 34.32 2.26 15.23
CA VAL A 625 34.84 1.61 14.01
C VAL A 625 36.12 0.86 14.35
N ILE A 626 36.20 -0.42 14.00
CA ILE A 626 37.38 -1.27 14.14
C ILE A 626 37.92 -1.56 12.74
N LEU A 627 39.12 -1.07 12.47
CA LEU A 627 39.86 -1.32 11.23
C LEU A 627 40.79 -2.52 11.45
N ASP A 628 40.26 -3.73 11.27
CA ASP A 628 40.90 -5.02 11.54
C ASP A 628 41.52 -5.68 10.28
N GLY A 629 41.33 -5.07 9.11
CA GLY A 629 41.82 -5.59 7.83
C GLY A 629 41.55 -4.65 6.67
N GLY A 630 41.99 -5.04 5.47
CA GLY A 630 41.64 -4.36 4.23
C GLY A 630 42.20 -2.93 4.07
N THR A 631 41.79 -2.26 3.00
CA THR A 631 42.00 -0.82 2.82
C THR A 631 40.68 -0.10 3.09
N ASN A 632 40.69 0.90 3.97
CA ASN A 632 39.44 1.52 4.39
C ASN A 632 39.46 3.03 4.19
N ARG A 633 38.33 3.56 3.71
CA ARG A 633 38.01 4.99 3.77
C ARG A 633 36.85 5.19 4.74
N VAL A 634 37.11 5.87 5.84
CA VAL A 634 36.13 6.15 6.89
C VAL A 634 35.75 7.63 6.84
N ILE A 635 34.45 7.91 6.84
CA ILE A 635 33.85 9.23 6.97
C ILE A 635 33.09 9.23 8.29
N LEU A 636 33.61 10.00 9.26
CA LEU A 636 32.98 10.15 10.56
C LEU A 636 31.92 11.25 10.49
N GLY A 637 30.71 10.94 10.91
CA GLY A 637 29.64 11.93 11.10
C GLY A 637 29.58 12.46 12.54
N ASP A 638 28.45 13.09 12.88
CA ASP A 638 28.27 13.78 14.17
C ASP A 638 28.28 12.80 15.36
N GLY A 639 29.03 13.11 16.42
CA GLY A 639 29.05 12.35 17.67
C GLY A 639 30.45 12.16 18.27
N ALA A 640 30.53 11.43 19.39
CA ALA A 640 31.80 11.04 20.00
C ALA A 640 32.26 9.69 19.45
N ASN A 641 32.89 9.71 18.27
CA ASN A 641 33.30 8.50 17.57
C ASN A 641 34.63 7.94 18.10
N THR A 642 34.78 6.61 18.11
CA THR A 642 36.04 5.92 18.38
C THR A 642 36.45 5.10 17.16
N VAL A 643 37.66 5.31 16.66
CA VAL A 643 38.27 4.47 15.62
C VAL A 643 39.43 3.69 16.21
N VAL A 644 39.29 2.37 16.29
CA VAL A 644 40.37 1.44 16.63
C VAL A 644 41.08 1.05 15.35
N ILE A 645 42.37 1.32 15.29
CA ILE A 645 43.16 1.10 14.08
C ILE A 645 44.19 0.01 14.39
N GLU A 646 43.92 -1.20 13.92
CA GLU A 646 44.82 -2.34 14.10
C GLU A 646 45.93 -2.31 13.04
N ARG A 647 47.01 -3.08 13.27
CA ARG A 647 48.09 -3.22 12.28
C ARG A 647 47.62 -4.07 11.11
N THR A 648 47.46 -3.44 9.96
CA THR A 648 47.03 -4.09 8.72
C THR A 648 48.12 -4.08 7.64
N ALA A 649 49.13 -3.23 7.79
CA ALA A 649 50.10 -2.85 6.75
C ALA A 649 49.45 -2.35 5.45
N LEU A 650 48.18 -1.97 5.51
CA LEU A 650 47.37 -1.53 4.38
C LEU A 650 46.89 -0.09 4.56
N PRO A 651 46.74 0.68 3.47
CA PRO A 651 46.29 2.06 3.56
C PRO A 651 44.95 2.25 4.26
N GLN A 652 44.93 3.17 5.23
CA GLN A 652 43.72 3.63 5.90
C GLN A 652 43.54 5.15 5.65
N THR A 653 42.32 5.59 5.41
CA THR A 653 41.98 7.01 5.25
C THR A 653 40.79 7.35 6.12
N ILE A 654 40.88 8.42 6.90
CA ILE A 654 39.82 8.85 7.83
C ILE A 654 39.52 10.33 7.61
N GLU A 655 38.26 10.68 7.51
CA GLU A 655 37.73 12.04 7.36
C GLU A 655 36.73 12.33 8.48
N GLY A 656 36.58 13.60 8.87
CA GLY A 656 35.59 14.03 9.86
C GLY A 656 36.05 13.93 11.32
N VAL A 657 37.37 13.84 11.58
CA VAL A 657 37.92 13.82 12.95
C VAL A 657 37.59 15.14 13.68
N SER A 658 36.97 15.02 14.84
CA SER A 658 36.55 16.13 15.71
C SER A 658 37.24 16.07 17.08
N ALA A 659 37.08 17.11 17.91
CA ALA A 659 37.66 17.15 19.25
C ALA A 659 37.13 16.06 20.22
N THR A 660 35.97 15.47 19.91
CA THR A 660 35.36 14.37 20.67
C THR A 660 35.72 12.98 20.12
N THR A 661 36.44 12.93 18.99
CA THR A 661 36.89 11.67 18.39
C THR A 661 37.99 11.04 19.25
N VAL A 662 38.07 9.71 19.25
CA VAL A 662 39.19 8.94 19.80
C VAL A 662 39.81 8.12 18.66
N LEU A 663 41.09 8.34 18.39
CA LEU A 663 41.89 7.49 17.50
C LEU A 663 42.73 6.56 18.36
N ASP A 664 42.32 5.30 18.49
CA ASP A 664 42.97 4.29 19.32
C ASP A 664 43.97 3.46 18.49
N LEU A 665 45.25 3.67 18.77
CA LEU A 665 46.37 2.95 18.17
C LEU A 665 47.02 1.98 19.15
N SER A 666 46.30 1.49 20.17
CA SER A 666 46.89 0.64 21.22
C SER A 666 47.60 -0.61 20.66
N ASP A 667 47.15 -1.18 19.55
CA ASP A 667 47.82 -2.31 18.88
C ASP A 667 49.21 -1.94 18.30
N TRP A 668 49.47 -0.65 18.07
CA TRP A 668 50.75 -0.15 17.55
C TRP A 668 51.78 0.12 18.65
N ALA A 669 51.42 0.07 19.93
CA ALA A 669 52.34 0.31 21.05
C ALA A 669 53.66 -0.49 20.98
N PRO A 670 53.68 -1.77 20.54
CA PRO A 670 54.92 -2.54 20.37
C PRO A 670 55.85 -2.06 19.23
N ILE A 671 55.34 -1.24 18.32
CA ILE A 671 56.09 -0.73 17.16
C ILE A 671 56.34 0.78 17.20
N ALA A 672 55.75 1.47 18.19
CA ALA A 672 55.92 2.88 18.50
C ALA A 672 57.40 3.31 18.66
N PRO A 673 57.74 4.61 18.57
CA PRO A 673 56.84 5.78 18.46
C PRO A 673 56.20 5.94 17.07
N VAL A 674 55.10 6.69 17.01
CA VAL A 674 54.49 7.14 15.75
C VAL A 674 54.99 8.53 15.37
N THR A 675 55.03 8.83 14.08
CA THR A 675 55.30 10.16 13.52
C THR A 675 54.01 10.76 12.94
N LEU A 676 53.86 12.08 13.09
CA LEU A 676 52.76 12.85 12.51
C LEU A 676 53.34 13.84 11.50
N ASP A 677 52.96 13.70 10.24
CA ASP A 677 53.47 14.54 9.13
C ASP A 677 52.31 15.31 8.48
N GLN A 678 52.38 16.63 8.45
CA GLN A 678 51.37 17.48 7.80
C GLN A 678 51.68 17.49 6.29
N ILE A 679 50.69 17.14 5.48
CA ILE A 679 50.79 17.04 4.03
C ILE A 679 49.66 17.87 3.42
N GLY A 680 49.94 19.15 3.14
CA GLY A 680 48.88 20.09 2.76
C GLY A 680 47.85 20.22 3.89
N ASP A 681 46.58 20.02 3.56
CA ASP A 681 45.47 20.06 4.53
C ASP A 681 45.23 18.72 5.25
N ASP A 682 46.06 17.69 5.00
CA ASP A 682 45.92 16.36 5.58
C ASP A 682 47.07 16.03 6.56
N VAL A 683 46.86 15.05 7.43
CA VAL A 683 47.88 14.55 8.38
C VAL A 683 48.13 13.07 8.16
N ALA A 684 49.38 12.68 7.91
CA ALA A 684 49.78 11.28 7.89
C ALA A 684 50.28 10.84 9.28
N ILE A 685 49.68 9.77 9.81
CA ILE A 685 50.18 9.03 10.96
C ILE A 685 50.98 7.84 10.44
N THR A 686 52.26 7.76 10.78
CA THR A 686 53.18 6.74 10.27
C THR A 686 53.89 5.99 11.39
N CYS A 687 53.98 4.67 11.27
CA CYS A 687 54.74 3.83 12.19
C CYS A 687 55.22 2.56 11.49
N LYS A 688 56.52 2.48 11.18
CA LYS A 688 57.11 1.39 10.39
C LYS A 688 56.35 1.18 9.07
N THR A 689 55.64 0.06 8.93
CA THR A 689 54.87 -0.31 7.74
C THR A 689 53.44 0.23 7.77
N GLU A 690 52.97 0.71 8.91
CA GLU A 690 51.62 1.22 9.07
C GLU A 690 51.52 2.70 8.67
N ARG A 691 50.44 3.04 7.97
CA ARG A 691 50.15 4.41 7.58
C ARG A 691 48.64 4.68 7.54
N VAL A 692 48.24 5.75 8.22
CA VAL A 692 46.88 6.28 8.18
C VAL A 692 46.94 7.71 7.69
N LEU A 693 46.07 8.08 6.75
CA LEU A 693 45.90 9.47 6.33
C LEU A 693 44.62 10.04 6.94
N ILE A 694 44.74 11.12 7.70
CA ILE A 694 43.60 11.87 8.23
C ILE A 694 43.38 13.09 7.35
N LEU A 695 42.23 13.19 6.72
CA LEU A 695 41.93 14.24 5.74
C LEU A 695 41.45 15.53 6.41
N ASN A 696 41.78 16.67 5.78
CA ASN A 696 41.23 17.99 6.10
C ASN A 696 41.35 18.38 7.58
N THR A 697 42.52 18.16 8.19
CA THR A 697 42.77 18.44 9.61
C THR A 697 44.22 18.87 9.86
N ASP A 698 44.50 19.34 11.08
CA ASP A 698 45.85 19.73 11.51
C ASP A 698 46.45 18.74 12.52
N GLN A 699 47.78 18.71 12.56
CA GLN A 699 48.53 17.82 13.45
C GLN A 699 48.18 17.94 14.94
N ASN A 700 47.84 19.13 15.44
CA ASN A 700 47.52 19.32 16.86
C ASN A 700 46.16 18.71 17.17
N ALA A 701 45.19 18.86 16.28
CA ALA A 701 43.88 18.22 16.38
C ALA A 701 44.03 16.69 16.44
N VAL A 702 44.80 16.10 15.51
CA VAL A 702 45.09 14.65 15.49
C VAL A 702 45.80 14.21 16.78
N LYS A 703 46.82 14.96 17.23
CA LYS A 703 47.56 14.63 18.46
C LYS A 703 46.69 14.65 19.71
N ALA A 704 45.69 15.53 19.78
CA ALA A 704 44.80 15.65 20.93
C ALA A 704 43.87 14.44 21.10
N VAL A 705 43.46 13.82 19.98
CA VAL A 705 42.51 12.70 19.95
C VAL A 705 43.18 11.32 19.95
N LEU A 706 44.50 11.28 19.72
CA LEU A 706 45.29 10.04 19.66
C LEU A 706 45.43 9.37 21.03
N LYS A 707 45.24 8.05 21.09
CA LYS A 707 45.40 7.22 22.29
C LYS A 707 46.24 5.97 21.99
N GLY A 708 46.81 5.38 23.05
CA GLY A 708 47.47 4.07 22.99
C GLY A 708 48.92 4.06 22.51
N VAL A 709 49.48 5.17 22.02
CA VAL A 709 50.85 5.24 21.49
C VAL A 709 51.60 6.49 21.94
N SER A 710 52.94 6.41 21.94
CA SER A 710 53.82 7.58 22.06
C SER A 710 54.06 8.22 20.68
N VAL A 711 54.04 9.56 20.64
CA VAL A 711 54.36 10.36 19.44
C VAL A 711 55.82 10.83 19.53
N ALA A 712 56.60 10.63 18.47
CA ALA A 712 57.98 11.12 18.39
C ALA A 712 58.00 12.66 18.49
N ALA A 713 59.03 13.19 19.15
CA ALA A 713 59.19 14.62 19.41
C ALA A 713 59.59 15.40 18.16
#